data_AF-A0A225DDP7-F1
#
_entry.id   AF-A0A225DDP7-F1
#
_cell.length_a   1.000
_cell.length_b   1.000
_cell.length_c   1.000
_cell.angle_alpha   90.00
_cell.angle_beta   90.00
_cell.angle_gamma   90.00
#
_symmetry.space_group_name_H-M   'P 1'
#
loop_
_entity.id
_entity.type
_entity.pdbx_description
1 polymer ?
#
loop_
_entity_poly.entity_id
_entity_poly.type
_entity_poly.pdbx_seq_one_letter_code
_entity_poly.pdbx_strand_id
1 'polypeptide(L)'
;MTLIVLAAATAGPAQTSPILKLKENNQLHANGDCTFQYEVQLPVAMYTTFKRNTPNTAVFIRKFVLSDQNVVLDGQTGEWVDADSTLKIRFNARGIARVTKGGAWEIPLIDSIDTELVAVAENTAILTQAAEISGLGLATNTIRVAMPAGTTDVKILKSPTRLTYHLPAPTAADGEAKVDIELEAKDQVMTSLAKALSNKAFGPLWTARSKFKNMGTVALHDYRIRFRIPEYAPTWSSWQGTPLVVAGQTVLDGYYPIFEMEKIGRLTGQTKAALEIQYQYKGPDGKLVEETETKELILLSRNQVYYTSLKSSECVDWADRDNLGAVVLSSFVTHEDPVIQQAAGRIAKWSGGANAAGSDDEAIKFMAAVYLFMAENIAYQTPPFGQNEAKFIQHVKYGRDVLKNKAGTCIDLAILYGSLCEAVGLEPVLYNIPGHTFPAVRLPDSKKVLAVEATLIGRGSFQDAVKTAEETNMKAMRAGNKSFTEVMVSKLHKAGAVPMDLPNVGEDPLEKWGIKMPNPLAVQNQNQNADVVKNDGNPAPRRAVDPIVGTWTAVFNANGLKVVGVAMFKEGGAFEGAWVFGDGVGRRVSSDTGSWSVNGNNLTIKGDNSGTVVRRFEAKGDEVKMELKEFGLVVTFTRKK
;
A
#
# COMPACT_ATOMS: atom_id res chain seq x y z
N MET A 1 -17.94 -13.39 -2.54
CA MET A 1 -16.69 -13.54 -1.73
C MET A 1 -15.92 -12.27 -1.44
N THR A 2 -15.69 -11.38 -2.41
CA THR A 2 -14.69 -10.28 -2.26
C THR A 2 -15.27 -8.91 -1.93
N LEU A 3 -16.60 -8.74 -2.01
CA LEU A 3 -17.22 -7.40 -2.01
C LEU A 3 -17.42 -6.79 -0.62
N ILE A 4 -17.43 -7.60 0.44
CA ILE A 4 -17.43 -7.10 1.83
C ILE A 4 -16.02 -6.59 2.23
N VAL A 5 -14.94 -7.16 1.69
CA VAL A 5 -13.56 -6.64 1.93
C VAL A 5 -13.32 -5.30 1.20
N LEU A 6 -14.02 -5.13 0.09
CA LEU A 6 -13.91 -4.07 -0.90
C LEU A 6 -14.22 -2.67 -0.39
N ALA A 7 -15.08 -2.59 0.62
CA ALA A 7 -15.62 -1.32 1.05
C ALA A 7 -14.63 -0.60 2.02
N ALA A 8 -13.61 -1.28 2.56
CA ALA A 8 -12.65 -0.71 3.51
C ALA A 8 -11.71 0.38 2.95
N ALA A 9 -11.62 0.57 1.63
CA ALA A 9 -10.50 1.29 1.01
C ALA A 9 -10.69 2.80 0.76
N THR A 10 -11.84 3.43 1.08
CA THR A 10 -12.07 4.84 0.68
C THR A 10 -12.88 5.74 1.62
N ALA A 11 -13.10 5.39 2.88
CA ALA A 11 -14.02 6.16 3.73
C ALA A 11 -13.29 7.11 4.68
N GLY A 12 -13.52 8.42 4.49
CA GLY A 12 -13.30 9.42 5.53
C GLY A 12 -14.35 9.31 6.64
N PRO A 13 -14.12 9.92 7.82
CA PRO A 13 -15.02 9.77 8.97
C PRO A 13 -16.35 10.49 8.69
N ALA A 14 -17.46 9.76 8.69
CA ALA A 14 -18.81 10.35 8.69
C ALA A 14 -19.74 9.63 9.68
N GLN A 15 -20.65 10.42 10.28
CA GLN A 15 -21.66 10.04 11.26
C GLN A 15 -22.59 8.91 10.77
N THR A 16 -22.86 7.95 11.66
CA THR A 16 -23.69 6.73 11.50
C THR A 16 -23.40 5.93 10.22
N SER A 17 -22.58 4.90 10.35
CA SER A 17 -22.15 4.05 9.23
C SER A 17 -23.35 3.40 8.52
N PRO A 18 -23.50 3.54 7.19
CA PRO A 18 -24.61 2.98 6.43
C PRO A 18 -24.53 1.44 6.37
N ILE A 19 -25.68 0.75 6.33
CA ILE A 19 -25.70 -0.70 6.08
C ILE A 19 -25.53 -0.94 4.58
N LEU A 20 -24.41 -1.55 4.18
CA LEU A 20 -24.19 -1.95 2.79
C LEU A 20 -24.97 -3.25 2.52
N LYS A 21 -25.83 -3.24 1.50
CA LYS A 21 -26.61 -4.41 1.10
C LYS A 21 -26.10 -4.96 -0.23
N LEU A 22 -25.76 -6.24 -0.21
CA LEU A 22 -25.27 -6.96 -1.37
C LEU A 22 -26.23 -8.11 -1.70
N LYS A 23 -26.42 -8.33 -2.99
CA LYS A 23 -27.08 -9.53 -3.51
C LYS A 23 -26.15 -10.25 -4.45
N GLU A 24 -26.06 -11.57 -4.28
CA GLU A 24 -25.19 -12.43 -5.06
C GLU A 24 -26.01 -13.57 -5.65
N ASN A 25 -25.97 -13.74 -6.98
CA ASN A 25 -26.67 -14.78 -7.72
C ASN A 25 -25.65 -15.65 -8.46
N ASN A 26 -25.17 -16.68 -7.77
CA ASN A 26 -24.13 -17.55 -8.25
C ASN A 26 -24.70 -18.78 -8.94
N GLN A 27 -23.96 -19.27 -9.93
CA GLN A 27 -24.20 -20.56 -10.56
C GLN A 27 -22.96 -21.43 -10.36
N LEU A 28 -23.10 -22.48 -9.57
CA LEU A 28 -22.08 -23.50 -9.39
C LEU A 28 -22.25 -24.58 -10.46
N HIS A 29 -21.17 -24.89 -11.18
CA HIS A 29 -21.17 -25.84 -12.28
C HIS A 29 -20.72 -27.23 -11.79
N ALA A 30 -21.09 -28.28 -12.52
CA ALA A 30 -20.80 -29.67 -12.13
C ALA A 30 -19.29 -30.01 -12.08
N ASN A 31 -18.45 -29.21 -12.75
CA ASN A 31 -17.00 -29.33 -12.72
C ASN A 31 -16.35 -28.54 -11.57
N GLY A 32 -17.13 -27.88 -10.71
CA GLY A 32 -16.64 -27.06 -9.61
C GLY A 32 -16.25 -25.62 -9.97
N ASP A 33 -16.46 -25.20 -11.22
CA ASP A 33 -16.38 -23.79 -11.59
C ASP A 33 -17.59 -23.02 -11.06
N CYS A 34 -17.47 -21.71 -10.89
CA CYS A 34 -18.59 -20.87 -10.49
C CYS A 34 -18.69 -19.61 -11.35
N THR A 35 -19.89 -19.30 -11.81
CA THR A 35 -20.23 -17.99 -12.36
C THR A 35 -20.80 -17.13 -11.25
N PHE A 36 -20.14 -16.01 -10.97
CA PHE A 36 -20.57 -15.05 -9.97
C PHE A 36 -21.33 -13.90 -10.62
N GLN A 37 -22.40 -13.46 -9.96
CA GLN A 37 -23.11 -12.24 -10.31
C GLN A 37 -23.41 -11.45 -9.05
N TYR A 38 -22.96 -10.21 -9.00
CA TYR A 38 -23.15 -9.30 -7.87
C TYR A 38 -24.00 -8.12 -8.30
N GLU A 39 -24.93 -7.75 -7.44
CA GLU A 39 -25.62 -6.46 -7.45
C GLU A 39 -25.32 -5.75 -6.13
N VAL A 40 -24.58 -4.65 -6.23
CA VAL A 40 -24.07 -3.91 -5.08
C VAL A 40 -24.76 -2.57 -5.04
N GLN A 41 -25.74 -2.44 -4.16
CA GLN A 41 -26.40 -1.17 -3.93
C GLN A 41 -25.56 -0.33 -2.97
N LEU A 42 -25.04 0.80 -3.47
CA LEU A 42 -24.13 1.65 -2.74
C LEU A 42 -24.84 2.92 -2.27
N PRO A 43 -24.46 3.50 -1.12
CA PRO A 43 -24.86 4.86 -0.78
C PRO A 43 -24.46 5.83 -1.91
N VAL A 44 -25.34 6.76 -2.27
CA VAL A 44 -25.17 7.65 -3.44
C VAL A 44 -23.78 8.32 -3.48
N ALA A 45 -23.33 8.86 -2.35
CA ALA A 45 -22.01 9.52 -2.27
C ALA A 45 -20.84 8.56 -2.59
N MET A 46 -20.94 7.31 -2.14
CA MET A 46 -19.94 6.28 -2.42
C MET A 46 -20.02 5.82 -3.87
N TYR A 47 -21.23 5.58 -4.38
CA TYR A 47 -21.46 5.25 -5.79
C TYR A 47 -20.85 6.29 -6.72
N THR A 48 -21.18 7.57 -6.51
CA THR A 48 -20.63 8.68 -7.30
C THR A 48 -19.12 8.74 -7.18
N THR A 49 -18.56 8.51 -6.00
CA THR A 49 -17.11 8.53 -5.78
C THR A 49 -16.41 7.37 -6.51
N PHE A 50 -16.92 6.15 -6.39
CA PHE A 50 -16.37 4.98 -7.08
C PHE A 50 -16.49 5.12 -8.60
N LYS A 51 -17.67 5.46 -9.11
CA LYS A 51 -17.89 5.66 -10.54
C LYS A 51 -17.00 6.76 -11.11
N ARG A 52 -16.82 7.88 -10.41
CA ARG A 52 -15.93 8.97 -10.81
C ARG A 52 -14.45 8.55 -10.78
N ASN A 53 -14.05 7.76 -9.79
CA ASN A 53 -12.65 7.37 -9.60
C ASN A 53 -12.24 6.18 -10.49
N THR A 54 -13.17 5.29 -10.82
CA THR A 54 -12.92 4.09 -11.63
C THR A 54 -14.15 3.81 -12.51
N PRO A 55 -14.39 4.63 -13.54
CA PRO A 55 -15.56 4.46 -14.42
C PRO A 55 -15.47 3.15 -15.22
N ASN A 56 -14.26 2.67 -15.52
CA ASN A 56 -14.04 1.39 -16.15
C ASN A 56 -14.30 0.26 -15.16
N THR A 57 -15.43 -0.44 -15.34
CA THR A 57 -15.86 -1.53 -14.46
C THR A 57 -14.92 -2.73 -14.48
N ALA A 58 -14.21 -3.01 -15.58
CA ALA A 58 -13.21 -4.08 -15.60
C ALA A 58 -12.02 -3.77 -14.67
N VAL A 59 -11.57 -2.50 -14.65
CA VAL A 59 -10.53 -2.04 -13.71
C VAL A 59 -11.06 -2.08 -12.27
N PHE A 60 -12.32 -1.71 -12.06
CA PHE A 60 -12.96 -1.82 -10.75
C PHE A 60 -12.97 -3.28 -10.28
N ILE A 61 -13.51 -4.19 -11.09
CA ILE A 61 -13.58 -5.62 -10.80
C ILE A 61 -12.19 -6.16 -10.45
N ARG A 62 -11.16 -5.87 -11.25
CA ARG A 62 -9.79 -6.30 -10.95
C ARG A 62 -9.28 -5.79 -9.61
N LYS A 63 -9.36 -4.47 -9.38
CA LYS A 63 -8.79 -3.82 -8.18
C LYS A 63 -9.45 -4.26 -6.89
N PHE A 64 -10.75 -4.42 -6.97
CA PHE A 64 -11.59 -4.41 -5.81
C PHE A 64 -12.24 -5.79 -5.57
N VAL A 65 -12.59 -6.52 -6.63
CA VAL A 65 -13.30 -7.81 -6.54
C VAL A 65 -12.38 -9.02 -6.75
N LEU A 66 -11.23 -8.85 -7.40
CA LEU A 66 -10.38 -9.97 -7.84
C LEU A 66 -8.94 -9.90 -7.29
N SER A 67 -8.76 -9.33 -6.09
CA SER A 67 -7.42 -9.14 -5.50
C SER A 67 -6.67 -10.44 -5.19
N ASP A 68 -7.35 -11.59 -5.19
CA ASP A 68 -6.71 -12.90 -5.01
C ASP A 68 -6.27 -13.49 -6.37
N GLN A 69 -4.97 -13.39 -6.65
CA GLN A 69 -4.37 -13.92 -7.87
C GLN A 69 -4.27 -15.46 -7.91
N ASN A 70 -4.80 -16.18 -6.91
CA ASN A 70 -4.80 -17.65 -6.91
C ASN A 70 -5.94 -18.30 -7.70
N VAL A 71 -6.93 -17.52 -8.15
CA VAL A 71 -8.06 -18.05 -8.91
C VAL A 71 -7.92 -17.64 -10.38
N VAL A 72 -8.23 -18.55 -11.30
CA VAL A 72 -8.32 -18.23 -12.74
C VAL A 72 -9.70 -17.66 -13.00
N LEU A 73 -9.73 -16.44 -13.53
CA LEU A 73 -10.95 -15.67 -13.72
C LEU A 73 -11.10 -15.25 -15.19
N ASP A 74 -12.31 -15.35 -15.72
CA ASP A 74 -12.62 -14.94 -17.08
C ASP A 74 -14.04 -14.34 -17.21
N GLY A 75 -14.35 -13.79 -18.39
CA GLY A 75 -15.69 -13.29 -18.71
C GLY A 75 -16.16 -12.13 -17.83
N GLN A 76 -15.23 -11.28 -17.37
CA GLN A 76 -15.58 -10.16 -16.50
C GLN A 76 -16.41 -9.12 -17.26
N THR A 77 -17.59 -8.78 -16.72
CA THR A 77 -18.41 -7.67 -17.18
C THR A 77 -18.92 -6.88 -15.99
N GLY A 78 -19.18 -5.59 -16.17
CA GLY A 78 -19.80 -4.79 -15.13
C GLY A 78 -20.43 -3.51 -15.66
N GLU A 79 -21.40 -3.02 -14.91
CA GLU A 79 -22.26 -1.91 -15.29
C GLU A 79 -22.55 -1.00 -14.09
N TRP A 80 -22.39 0.30 -14.30
CA TRP A 80 -22.83 1.33 -13.37
C TRP A 80 -24.28 1.73 -13.67
N VAL A 81 -25.22 1.29 -12.83
CA VAL A 81 -26.66 1.59 -12.97
C VAL A 81 -27.00 2.84 -12.13
N ASP A 82 -27.22 3.98 -12.79
CA ASP A 82 -27.40 5.26 -12.10
C ASP A 82 -28.73 5.40 -11.36
N ALA A 83 -29.79 4.75 -11.87
CA ALA A 83 -31.16 4.92 -11.38
C ALA A 83 -31.33 4.58 -9.90
N ASP A 84 -30.55 3.62 -9.39
CA ASP A 84 -30.64 3.10 -8.03
C ASP A 84 -29.28 3.03 -7.31
N SER A 85 -28.24 3.66 -7.88
CA SER A 85 -26.86 3.62 -7.38
C SER A 85 -26.31 2.20 -7.21
N THR A 86 -26.61 1.33 -8.18
CA THR A 86 -26.20 -0.08 -8.18
C THR A 86 -25.02 -0.33 -9.11
N LEU A 87 -24.02 -1.04 -8.61
CA LEU A 87 -22.96 -1.62 -9.43
C LEU A 87 -23.28 -3.09 -9.68
N LYS A 88 -23.41 -3.46 -10.96
CA LYS A 88 -23.59 -4.86 -11.39
C LYS A 88 -22.28 -5.42 -11.89
N ILE A 89 -21.91 -6.61 -11.44
CA ILE A 89 -20.65 -7.28 -11.81
C ILE A 89 -20.94 -8.74 -12.11
N ARG A 90 -20.32 -9.29 -13.15
CA ARG A 90 -20.32 -10.72 -13.45
C ARG A 90 -18.91 -11.18 -13.83
N PHE A 91 -18.55 -12.39 -13.41
CA PHE A 91 -17.32 -13.06 -13.86
C PHE A 91 -17.44 -14.57 -13.62
N ASN A 92 -16.59 -15.35 -14.28
CA ASN A 92 -16.42 -16.77 -14.00
C ASN A 92 -15.14 -16.99 -13.21
N ALA A 93 -15.18 -17.96 -12.31
CA ALA A 93 -14.04 -18.44 -11.55
C ALA A 93 -13.89 -19.94 -11.75
N ARG A 94 -12.66 -20.35 -12.07
CA ARG A 94 -12.33 -21.74 -12.35
C ARG A 94 -11.77 -22.43 -11.10
N GLY A 95 -12.19 -23.67 -10.87
CA GLY A 95 -11.64 -24.50 -9.80
C GLY A 95 -11.93 -24.00 -8.38
N ILE A 96 -13.08 -23.33 -8.19
CA ILE A 96 -13.55 -22.83 -6.89
C ILE A 96 -13.87 -23.98 -5.94
N ALA A 97 -14.53 -25.03 -6.45
CA ALA A 97 -14.85 -26.22 -5.68
C ALA A 97 -13.90 -27.37 -6.00
N ARG A 98 -13.53 -28.14 -4.97
CA ARG A 98 -12.68 -29.33 -5.10
C ARG A 98 -13.24 -30.49 -4.33
N VAL A 99 -13.03 -31.69 -4.86
CA VAL A 99 -13.34 -32.92 -4.13
C VAL A 99 -12.31 -33.10 -3.02
N THR A 100 -12.75 -33.54 -1.85
CA THR A 100 -11.90 -33.83 -0.71
C THR A 100 -11.90 -35.31 -0.35
N LYS A 101 -10.99 -35.69 0.55
CA LYS A 101 -10.90 -37.06 1.05
C LYS A 101 -12.21 -37.41 1.78
N GLY A 102 -13.04 -38.23 1.14
CA GLY A 102 -14.41 -38.53 1.57
C GLY A 102 -15.46 -38.31 0.48
N GLY A 103 -15.08 -37.74 -0.68
CA GLY A 103 -15.97 -37.59 -1.83
C GLY A 103 -16.94 -36.40 -1.74
N ALA A 104 -16.80 -35.57 -0.71
CA ALA A 104 -17.49 -34.28 -0.62
C ALA A 104 -16.74 -33.22 -1.44
N TRP A 105 -17.48 -32.35 -2.10
CA TRP A 105 -16.98 -31.13 -2.68
C TRP A 105 -16.90 -30.03 -1.63
N GLU A 106 -15.84 -29.24 -1.65
CA GLU A 106 -15.64 -28.12 -0.75
C GLU A 106 -15.30 -26.84 -1.51
N ILE A 107 -15.89 -25.74 -1.06
CA ILE A 107 -15.55 -24.37 -1.45
C ILE A 107 -15.05 -23.67 -0.17
N PRO A 108 -13.75 -23.31 -0.09
CA PRO A 108 -13.23 -22.58 1.06
C PRO A 108 -13.87 -21.20 1.16
N LEU A 109 -14.31 -20.79 2.34
CA LEU A 109 -14.90 -19.47 2.61
C LEU A 109 -13.96 -18.64 3.52
N ILE A 110 -14.22 -17.33 3.63
CA ILE A 110 -13.38 -16.42 4.43
C ILE A 110 -13.79 -16.53 5.90
N ASP A 111 -12.88 -16.94 6.77
CA ASP A 111 -13.14 -17.13 8.22
C ASP A 111 -13.55 -15.84 8.96
N SER A 112 -13.07 -14.68 8.50
CA SER A 112 -13.43 -13.39 9.11
C SER A 112 -14.81 -12.86 8.69
N ILE A 113 -15.50 -13.55 7.78
CA ILE A 113 -16.85 -13.19 7.35
C ILE A 113 -17.82 -14.21 7.94
N ASP A 114 -18.71 -13.74 8.79
CA ASP A 114 -19.74 -14.63 9.35
C ASP A 114 -20.67 -15.07 8.22
N THR A 115 -20.66 -16.37 7.91
CA THR A 115 -21.40 -16.97 6.81
C THR A 115 -22.31 -18.08 7.33
N GLU A 116 -23.61 -17.98 7.06
CA GLU A 116 -24.63 -18.93 7.49
C GLU A 116 -25.39 -19.51 6.29
N LEU A 117 -25.72 -20.80 6.34
CA LEU A 117 -26.61 -21.45 5.38
C LEU A 117 -28.05 -21.37 5.89
N VAL A 118 -28.87 -20.59 5.21
CA VAL A 118 -30.25 -20.29 5.62
C VAL A 118 -31.22 -21.35 5.13
N ALA A 119 -31.09 -21.77 3.87
CA ALA A 119 -32.00 -22.74 3.26
C ALA A 119 -31.35 -23.48 2.10
N VAL A 120 -31.84 -24.70 1.84
CA VAL A 120 -31.52 -25.48 0.64
C VAL A 120 -32.84 -26.00 0.08
N ALA A 121 -33.21 -25.57 -1.13
CA ALA A 121 -34.45 -25.98 -1.79
C ALA A 121 -34.26 -26.00 -3.32
N GLU A 122 -34.80 -27.00 -4.01
CA GLU A 122 -34.83 -27.07 -5.49
C GLU A 122 -33.46 -26.77 -6.15
N ASN A 123 -32.41 -27.46 -5.70
CA ASN A 123 -31.02 -27.25 -6.13
C ASN A 123 -30.51 -25.80 -5.94
N THR A 124 -31.10 -25.04 -5.02
CA THR A 124 -30.65 -23.69 -4.66
C THR A 124 -30.24 -23.69 -3.20
N ALA A 125 -29.01 -23.26 -2.91
CA ALA A 125 -28.58 -22.93 -1.55
C ALA A 125 -28.69 -21.41 -1.33
N ILE A 126 -29.24 -21.01 -0.19
CA ILE A 126 -29.33 -19.61 0.23
C ILE A 126 -28.43 -19.42 1.43
N LEU A 127 -27.46 -18.53 1.31
CA LEU A 127 -26.55 -18.15 2.38
C LEU A 127 -26.71 -16.68 2.73
N THR A 128 -26.36 -16.33 3.97
CA THR A 128 -26.19 -14.95 4.40
C THR A 128 -24.77 -14.72 4.87
N GLN A 129 -24.23 -13.55 4.56
CA GLN A 129 -22.97 -13.11 5.13
C GLN A 129 -23.11 -11.77 5.83
N ALA A 130 -22.37 -11.59 6.92
CA ALA A 130 -22.22 -10.32 7.60
C ALA A 130 -20.75 -10.07 7.93
N ALA A 131 -20.28 -8.84 7.71
CA ALA A 131 -19.01 -8.40 8.28
C ALA A 131 -19.02 -6.90 8.55
N GLU A 132 -18.24 -6.49 9.56
CA GLU A 132 -17.97 -5.09 9.83
C GLU A 132 -16.82 -4.59 8.97
N ILE A 133 -17.07 -3.54 8.21
CA ILE A 133 -16.09 -2.94 7.32
C ILE A 133 -15.62 -1.63 7.91
N SER A 134 -14.31 -1.55 8.21
CA SER A 134 -13.68 -0.34 8.71
C SER A 134 -14.00 0.86 7.82
N GLY A 135 -14.56 1.92 8.42
CA GLY A 135 -14.95 3.15 7.73
C GLY A 135 -16.30 3.12 7.01
N LEU A 136 -16.91 1.94 6.81
CA LEU A 136 -18.21 1.82 6.13
C LEU A 136 -19.31 1.13 6.92
N GLY A 137 -18.99 0.55 8.07
CA GLY A 137 -19.95 -0.10 8.95
C GLY A 137 -20.31 -1.51 8.51
N LEU A 138 -21.49 -1.97 8.92
CA LEU A 138 -21.95 -3.33 8.69
C LEU A 138 -22.32 -3.55 7.22
N ALA A 139 -21.75 -4.56 6.60
CA ALA A 139 -22.20 -5.06 5.31
C ALA A 139 -22.90 -6.41 5.47
N THR A 140 -24.04 -6.55 4.81
CA THR A 140 -24.82 -7.79 4.75
C THR A 140 -24.99 -8.24 3.32
N ASN A 141 -24.77 -9.52 3.05
CA ASN A 141 -24.93 -10.12 1.73
C ASN A 141 -25.93 -11.27 1.79
N THR A 142 -26.85 -11.32 0.83
CA THR A 142 -27.69 -12.51 0.58
C THR A 142 -27.21 -13.19 -0.68
N ILE A 143 -26.79 -14.45 -0.53
CA ILE A 143 -26.18 -15.24 -1.59
C ILE A 143 -27.15 -16.35 -1.99
N ARG A 144 -27.57 -16.34 -3.25
CA ARG A 144 -28.27 -17.44 -3.88
C ARG A 144 -27.27 -18.22 -4.73
N VAL A 145 -27.10 -19.50 -4.46
CA VAL A 145 -26.24 -20.40 -5.25
C VAL A 145 -27.12 -21.43 -5.94
N ALA A 146 -27.23 -21.34 -7.26
CA ALA A 146 -27.79 -22.41 -8.07
C ALA A 146 -26.76 -23.56 -8.14
N MET A 147 -27.09 -24.67 -7.51
CA MET A 147 -26.28 -25.87 -7.38
C MET A 147 -26.49 -26.80 -8.59
N PRO A 148 -25.48 -27.61 -8.97
CA PRO A 148 -25.65 -28.64 -9.99
C PRO A 148 -26.77 -29.64 -9.63
N ALA A 149 -27.48 -30.14 -10.64
CA ALA A 149 -28.48 -31.19 -10.44
C ALA A 149 -27.88 -32.44 -9.78
N GLY A 150 -28.60 -33.05 -8.85
CA GLY A 150 -28.13 -34.20 -8.07
C GLY A 150 -27.26 -33.83 -6.85
N THR A 151 -27.09 -32.54 -6.58
CA THR A 151 -26.42 -32.08 -5.36
C THR A 151 -27.21 -32.45 -4.11
N THR A 152 -26.52 -32.99 -3.11
CA THR A 152 -27.07 -33.37 -1.80
C THR A 152 -26.13 -32.93 -0.67
N ASP A 153 -26.56 -33.07 0.58
CA ASP A 153 -25.74 -32.82 1.77
C ASP A 153 -25.03 -31.45 1.84
N VAL A 154 -25.72 -30.39 1.42
CA VAL A 154 -25.18 -29.03 1.45
C VAL A 154 -25.09 -28.51 2.88
N LYS A 155 -23.89 -28.14 3.34
CA LYS A 155 -23.60 -27.70 4.72
C LYS A 155 -22.54 -26.61 4.76
N ILE A 156 -22.53 -25.85 5.86
CA ILE A 156 -21.40 -24.99 6.22
C ILE A 156 -20.65 -25.65 7.37
N LEU A 157 -19.35 -25.84 7.19
CA LEU A 157 -18.42 -26.19 8.26
C LEU A 157 -17.68 -24.94 8.67
N LYS A 158 -17.38 -24.79 9.97
CA LYS A 158 -16.62 -23.66 10.54
C LYS A 158 -15.23 -24.16 10.94
N SER A 159 -14.25 -23.25 11.00
CA SER A 159 -12.88 -23.51 11.49
C SER A 159 -12.10 -24.62 10.73
N PRO A 160 -11.71 -24.42 9.46
CA PRO A 160 -11.97 -23.24 8.64
C PRO A 160 -13.35 -23.28 7.98
N THR A 161 -13.87 -22.11 7.68
CA THR A 161 -15.20 -21.88 7.12
C THR A 161 -15.23 -22.38 5.68
N ARG A 162 -16.18 -23.26 5.35
CA ARG A 162 -16.30 -23.86 4.01
C ARG A 162 -17.72 -24.30 3.72
N LEU A 163 -18.15 -24.11 2.47
CA LEU A 163 -19.38 -24.70 1.94
C LEU A 163 -19.04 -26.10 1.42
N THR A 164 -19.70 -27.12 1.96
CA THR A 164 -19.52 -28.51 1.56
C THR A 164 -20.79 -29.06 0.96
N TYR A 165 -20.67 -29.93 -0.04
CA TYR A 165 -21.81 -30.61 -0.65
C TYR A 165 -21.37 -31.94 -1.26
N HIS A 166 -22.31 -32.84 -1.50
CA HIS A 166 -22.07 -34.06 -2.25
C HIS A 166 -22.66 -33.96 -3.65
N LEU A 167 -21.84 -34.28 -4.66
CA LEU A 167 -22.25 -34.38 -6.04
C LEU A 167 -21.56 -35.62 -6.64
N PRO A 168 -22.33 -36.66 -7.02
CA PRO A 168 -21.77 -37.86 -7.63
C PRO A 168 -20.95 -37.52 -8.88
N ALA A 169 -19.81 -38.19 -9.04
CA ALA A 169 -19.02 -38.09 -10.26
C ALA A 169 -19.83 -38.66 -11.44
N PRO A 170 -19.76 -38.04 -12.64
CA PRO A 170 -20.38 -38.63 -13.83
C PRO A 170 -19.82 -40.03 -14.11
N THR A 171 -20.69 -41.02 -14.25
CA THR A 171 -20.35 -42.40 -14.64
C THR A 171 -20.13 -42.49 -16.15
N ALA A 172 -19.11 -41.81 -16.69
CA ALA A 172 -18.65 -42.09 -18.04
C ALA A 172 -17.61 -43.22 -17.98
N ALA A 173 -18.02 -44.43 -18.36
CA ALA A 173 -17.15 -45.62 -18.40
C ALA A 173 -16.26 -45.66 -19.65
N ASP A 174 -16.74 -45.07 -20.75
CA ASP A 174 -16.04 -44.99 -22.03
C ASP A 174 -15.68 -43.52 -22.32
N GLY A 175 -14.40 -43.23 -22.49
CA GLY A 175 -13.95 -41.88 -22.84
C GLY A 175 -12.45 -41.69 -22.80
N GLU A 176 -12.00 -40.52 -23.27
CA GLU A 176 -10.59 -40.18 -23.41
C GLU A 176 -10.08 -39.42 -22.18
N ALA A 177 -9.00 -39.91 -21.57
CA ALA A 177 -8.26 -39.16 -20.57
C ALA A 177 -7.33 -38.15 -21.27
N LYS A 178 -7.53 -36.87 -21.00
CA LYS A 178 -6.71 -35.80 -21.57
C LYS A 178 -6.44 -34.74 -20.52
N VAL A 179 -5.17 -34.47 -20.25
CA VAL A 179 -4.71 -33.48 -19.28
C VAL A 179 -4.05 -32.33 -20.00
N ASP A 180 -4.39 -31.12 -19.57
CA ASP A 180 -3.64 -29.90 -19.86
C ASP A 180 -3.10 -29.37 -18.52
N ILE A 181 -1.78 -29.30 -18.39
CA ILE A 181 -1.13 -28.77 -17.19
C ILE A 181 -0.25 -27.59 -17.59
N GLU A 182 -0.59 -26.43 -17.04
CA GLU A 182 0.19 -25.21 -17.16
C GLU A 182 0.90 -24.96 -15.82
N LEU A 183 2.23 -24.94 -15.84
CA LEU A 183 3.04 -24.61 -14.68
C LEU A 183 3.52 -23.17 -14.82
N GLU A 184 3.13 -22.31 -13.90
CA GLU A 184 3.49 -20.89 -13.88
C GLU A 184 4.52 -20.62 -12.79
N ALA A 185 5.49 -19.77 -13.10
CA ALA A 185 6.55 -19.37 -12.19
C ALA A 185 6.73 -17.85 -12.31
N LYS A 186 6.97 -17.15 -11.18
CA LYS A 186 7.30 -15.73 -11.23
C LYS A 186 8.72 -15.55 -11.74
N ASP A 187 8.91 -14.73 -12.78
CA ASP A 187 10.26 -14.45 -13.32
C ASP A 187 11.23 -13.94 -12.25
N GLN A 188 10.73 -13.11 -11.32
CA GLN A 188 11.51 -12.49 -10.25
C GLN A 188 10.82 -12.62 -8.88
N VAL A 189 11.57 -13.09 -7.88
CA VAL A 189 11.11 -13.29 -6.51
C VAL A 189 11.86 -12.34 -5.56
N MET A 190 11.13 -11.47 -4.87
CA MET A 190 11.68 -10.58 -3.85
C MET A 190 12.01 -11.38 -2.58
N THR A 191 13.28 -11.73 -2.38
CA THR A 191 13.70 -12.48 -1.19
C THR A 191 13.54 -11.71 0.11
N SER A 192 13.47 -10.37 0.04
CA SER A 192 13.07 -9.51 1.16
C SER A 192 11.69 -9.84 1.72
N LEU A 193 10.80 -10.44 0.92
CA LEU A 193 9.46 -10.87 1.33
C LEU A 193 9.40 -12.34 1.74
N ALA A 194 10.54 -13.00 2.02
CA ALA A 194 10.60 -14.45 2.24
C ALA A 194 9.57 -15.00 3.25
N LYS A 195 9.35 -14.30 4.37
CA LYS A 195 8.35 -14.70 5.37
C LYS A 195 6.90 -14.47 4.91
N ALA A 196 6.64 -13.47 4.08
CA ALA A 196 5.32 -13.27 3.49
C ALA A 196 5.05 -14.25 2.32
N LEU A 197 6.07 -14.55 1.51
CA LEU A 197 6.04 -15.56 0.43
C LEU A 197 5.81 -16.99 0.95
N SER A 198 6.16 -17.28 2.20
CA SER A 198 5.91 -18.58 2.83
C SER A 198 4.51 -18.71 3.44
N ASN A 199 3.76 -17.60 3.54
CA ASN A 199 2.46 -17.56 4.20
C ASN A 199 1.31 -17.49 3.18
N LYS A 200 0.53 -18.58 3.11
CA LYS A 200 -0.63 -18.72 2.20
C LYS A 200 -1.71 -17.65 2.39
N ALA A 201 -1.77 -16.98 3.54
CA ALA A 201 -2.69 -15.87 3.77
C ALA A 201 -2.37 -14.66 2.85
N PHE A 202 -1.12 -14.53 2.40
CA PHE A 202 -0.74 -13.59 1.34
C PHE A 202 -0.93 -14.25 -0.02
N GLY A 203 -2.18 -14.55 -0.38
CA GLY A 203 -2.55 -15.25 -1.62
C GLY A 203 -1.74 -14.83 -2.86
N PRO A 204 -1.65 -13.53 -3.20
CA PRO A 204 -0.90 -13.05 -4.36
C PRO A 204 0.63 -13.26 -4.32
N LEU A 205 1.20 -13.64 -3.18
CA LEU A 205 2.63 -13.88 -2.96
C LEU A 205 3.06 -15.35 -3.20
N TRP A 206 2.35 -16.09 -4.04
CA TRP A 206 2.86 -17.38 -4.54
C TRP A 206 4.14 -17.19 -5.38
N THR A 207 5.05 -18.16 -5.36
CA THR A 207 6.29 -18.16 -6.18
C THR A 207 6.10 -18.92 -7.50
N ALA A 208 5.32 -19.99 -7.45
CA ALA A 208 4.89 -20.77 -8.58
C ALA A 208 3.44 -21.23 -8.39
N ARG A 209 2.77 -21.64 -9.45
CA ARG A 209 1.41 -22.16 -9.40
C ARG A 209 1.20 -23.20 -10.50
N SER A 210 0.45 -24.26 -10.23
CA SER A 210 -0.09 -25.12 -11.29
C SER A 210 -1.50 -24.74 -11.67
N LYS A 211 -1.84 -25.00 -12.92
CA LYS A 211 -3.20 -25.04 -13.44
C LYS A 211 -3.38 -26.37 -14.16
N PHE A 212 -3.93 -27.32 -13.40
CA PHE A 212 -4.21 -28.66 -13.87
C PHE A 212 -5.66 -28.73 -14.35
N LYS A 213 -5.86 -29.02 -15.64
CA LYS A 213 -7.18 -29.08 -16.25
C LYS A 213 -7.43 -30.46 -16.86
N ASN A 214 -8.53 -31.07 -16.47
CA ASN A 214 -9.03 -32.26 -17.15
C ASN A 214 -9.79 -31.84 -18.41
N MET A 215 -9.14 -32.00 -19.57
CA MET A 215 -9.69 -31.73 -20.90
C MET A 215 -10.40 -32.93 -21.52
N GLY A 216 -10.35 -34.08 -20.86
CA GLY A 216 -10.98 -35.33 -21.28
C GLY A 216 -12.45 -35.41 -20.90
N THR A 217 -13.04 -36.58 -21.13
CA THR A 217 -14.46 -36.87 -20.83
C THR A 217 -14.66 -37.77 -19.61
N VAL A 218 -13.56 -38.24 -19.02
CA VAL A 218 -13.53 -39.19 -17.89
C VAL A 218 -12.79 -38.59 -16.69
N ALA A 219 -13.14 -39.03 -15.48
CA ALA A 219 -12.52 -38.50 -14.26
C ALA A 219 -11.08 -39.04 -14.07
N LEU A 220 -10.23 -38.19 -13.52
CA LEU A 220 -8.85 -38.53 -13.13
C LEU A 220 -8.77 -38.64 -11.62
N HIS A 221 -7.86 -39.47 -11.12
CA HIS A 221 -7.78 -39.80 -9.71
C HIS A 221 -6.43 -39.44 -9.11
N ASP A 222 -6.41 -39.22 -7.79
CA ASP A 222 -5.17 -39.00 -7.01
C ASP A 222 -4.23 -37.93 -7.59
N TYR A 223 -4.79 -36.83 -8.12
CA TYR A 223 -3.97 -35.69 -8.55
C TYR A 223 -3.23 -35.10 -7.35
N ARG A 224 -1.90 -35.02 -7.45
CA ARG A 224 -1.05 -34.37 -6.45
C ARG A 224 0.09 -33.61 -7.10
N ILE A 225 0.52 -32.53 -6.45
CA ILE A 225 1.66 -31.72 -6.86
C ILE A 225 2.46 -31.23 -5.65
N ARG A 226 3.77 -31.07 -5.84
CA ARG A 226 4.69 -30.46 -4.88
C ARG A 226 5.81 -29.71 -5.59
N PHE A 227 6.45 -28.82 -4.85
CA PHE A 227 7.45 -27.88 -5.37
C PHE A 227 8.65 -27.81 -4.42
N ARG A 228 9.81 -27.43 -4.94
CA ARG A 228 10.96 -26.99 -4.13
C ARG A 228 11.88 -26.07 -4.92
N ILE A 229 12.74 -25.35 -4.20
CA ILE A 229 13.87 -24.62 -4.79
C ILE A 229 15.12 -25.26 -4.19
N PRO A 230 15.73 -26.29 -4.83
CA PRO A 230 16.70 -27.17 -4.16
C PRO A 230 17.81 -26.45 -3.39
N GLU A 231 18.27 -25.30 -3.88
CA GLU A 231 19.33 -24.54 -3.23
C GLU A 231 18.84 -23.66 -2.06
N TYR A 232 17.64 -23.08 -2.15
CA TYR A 232 17.16 -22.01 -1.25
C TYR A 232 15.90 -22.38 -0.44
N ALA A 233 15.21 -23.45 -0.79
CA ALA A 233 14.09 -24.07 -0.11
C ALA A 233 14.11 -25.58 -0.46
N PRO A 234 15.08 -26.34 0.11
CA PRO A 234 15.45 -27.68 -0.35
C PRO A 234 14.37 -28.74 -0.08
N THR A 235 13.58 -28.52 0.97
CA THR A 235 12.52 -29.42 1.39
C THR A 235 11.35 -29.31 0.42
N TRP A 236 10.94 -30.46 -0.15
CA TRP A 236 9.70 -30.54 -0.91
C TRP A 236 8.53 -30.03 -0.09
N SER A 237 7.70 -29.18 -0.69
CA SER A 237 6.40 -28.86 -0.10
C SER A 237 5.61 -30.14 0.14
N SER A 238 4.69 -30.10 1.12
CA SER A 238 3.70 -31.16 1.26
C SER A 238 2.95 -31.36 -0.06
N TRP A 239 2.52 -32.59 -0.33
CA TRP A 239 1.65 -32.88 -1.46
C TRP A 239 0.35 -32.08 -1.33
N GLN A 240 0.02 -31.33 -2.37
CA GLN A 240 -1.23 -30.62 -2.54
C GLN A 240 -2.01 -31.28 -3.68
N GLY A 241 -3.34 -31.22 -3.70
CA GLY A 241 -4.13 -31.79 -4.80
C GLY A 241 -5.51 -32.26 -4.37
N THR A 242 -6.11 -33.16 -5.17
CA THR A 242 -7.47 -33.66 -4.96
C THR A 242 -7.55 -35.15 -5.32
N PRO A 243 -8.33 -35.97 -4.57
CA PRO A 243 -8.54 -37.38 -4.90
C PRO A 243 -9.24 -37.59 -6.25
N LEU A 244 -10.01 -36.61 -6.73
CA LEU A 244 -10.76 -36.71 -7.98
C LEU A 244 -10.71 -35.38 -8.75
N VAL A 245 -10.49 -35.46 -10.06
CA VAL A 245 -10.62 -34.35 -11.01
C VAL A 245 -11.62 -34.75 -12.09
N VAL A 246 -12.85 -34.23 -12.02
CA VAL A 246 -13.90 -34.57 -12.99
C VAL A 246 -13.64 -33.91 -14.36
N ALA A 247 -14.33 -34.39 -15.40
CA ALA A 247 -14.22 -33.83 -16.74
C ALA A 247 -14.49 -32.32 -16.75
N GLY A 248 -13.62 -31.55 -17.40
CA GLY A 248 -13.69 -30.09 -17.49
C GLY A 248 -13.26 -29.34 -16.22
N GLN A 249 -12.93 -30.02 -15.11
CA GLN A 249 -12.49 -29.35 -13.88
C GLN A 249 -11.08 -28.77 -14.03
N THR A 250 -10.89 -27.60 -13.43
CA THR A 250 -9.57 -26.98 -13.23
C THR A 250 -9.20 -27.04 -11.75
N VAL A 251 -7.96 -27.38 -11.43
CA VAL A 251 -7.39 -27.38 -10.07
C VAL A 251 -6.16 -26.48 -10.07
N LEU A 252 -6.05 -25.63 -9.04
CA LEU A 252 -4.99 -24.61 -8.94
C LEU A 252 -4.17 -24.81 -7.65
N ASP A 253 -2.86 -25.03 -7.74
CA ASP A 253 -2.06 -25.21 -6.53
C ASP A 253 -0.86 -24.27 -6.52
N GLY A 254 -0.86 -23.35 -5.55
CA GLY A 254 0.19 -22.36 -5.35
C GLY A 254 1.34 -22.89 -4.49
N TYR A 255 2.54 -22.43 -4.81
CA TYR A 255 3.75 -22.70 -4.04
C TYR A 255 4.16 -21.50 -3.19
N TYR A 256 4.27 -21.75 -1.89
CA TYR A 256 4.69 -20.81 -0.87
C TYR A 256 5.96 -21.37 -0.20
N PRO A 257 7.15 -21.03 -0.73
CA PRO A 257 8.42 -21.63 -0.29
C PRO A 257 8.73 -21.29 1.17
N ILE A 258 9.25 -22.28 1.91
CA ILE A 258 9.92 -22.06 3.20
C ILE A 258 11.42 -21.93 2.87
N PHE A 259 11.93 -20.70 2.88
CA PHE A 259 13.31 -20.41 2.51
C PHE A 259 14.32 -20.71 3.62
N GLU A 260 15.52 -21.12 3.21
CA GLU A 260 16.74 -21.14 4.02
C GLU A 260 17.21 -19.71 4.29
N MET A 261 16.76 -19.14 5.41
CA MET A 261 16.93 -17.71 5.73
C MET A 261 18.39 -17.25 5.69
N GLU A 262 19.32 -18.07 6.18
CA GLU A 262 20.77 -17.80 6.13
C GLU A 262 21.32 -17.64 4.71
N LYS A 263 20.78 -18.39 3.73
CA LYS A 263 21.23 -18.27 2.33
C LYS A 263 20.64 -17.04 1.67
N ILE A 264 19.32 -16.89 1.74
CA ILE A 264 18.64 -15.75 1.09
C ILE A 264 19.03 -14.41 1.74
N GLY A 265 19.29 -14.38 3.05
CA GLY A 265 19.76 -13.21 3.77
C GLY A 265 21.17 -12.76 3.38
N ARG A 266 21.95 -13.59 2.68
CA ARG A 266 23.28 -13.24 2.17
C ARG A 266 23.25 -12.76 0.72
N LEU A 267 22.12 -12.85 0.01
CA LEU A 267 22.01 -12.42 -1.37
C LEU A 267 22.09 -10.89 -1.48
N THR A 268 23.21 -10.40 -2.01
CA THR A 268 23.45 -8.97 -2.28
C THR A 268 23.25 -8.60 -3.76
N GLY A 269 23.12 -9.58 -4.65
CA GLY A 269 22.80 -9.44 -6.06
C GLY A 269 21.71 -10.40 -6.51
N GLN A 270 21.25 -10.25 -7.75
CA GLN A 270 20.31 -11.20 -8.35
C GLN A 270 20.99 -12.55 -8.57
N THR A 271 20.25 -13.64 -8.38
CA THR A 271 20.78 -14.99 -8.57
C THR A 271 19.72 -15.88 -9.22
N LYS A 272 20.15 -16.67 -10.21
CA LYS A 272 19.29 -17.68 -10.84
C LYS A 272 19.13 -18.87 -9.89
N ALA A 273 17.92 -19.42 -9.82
CA ALA A 273 17.62 -20.60 -9.01
C ALA A 273 16.73 -21.57 -9.81
N ALA A 274 16.94 -22.87 -9.59
CA ALA A 274 16.07 -23.91 -10.13
C ALA A 274 14.82 -24.05 -9.26
N LEU A 275 13.65 -24.04 -9.89
CA LEU A 275 12.37 -24.44 -9.31
C LEU A 275 12.04 -25.83 -9.83
N GLU A 276 12.01 -26.81 -8.95
CA GLU A 276 11.57 -28.16 -9.28
C GLU A 276 10.11 -28.35 -8.93
N ILE A 277 9.36 -28.94 -9.84
CA ILE A 277 7.93 -29.19 -9.74
C ILE A 277 7.70 -30.67 -10.05
N GLN A 278 7.05 -31.39 -9.14
CA GLN A 278 6.66 -32.77 -9.37
C GLN A 278 5.16 -32.90 -9.23
N TYR A 279 4.52 -33.52 -10.20
CA TYR A 279 3.10 -33.83 -10.15
C TYR A 279 2.81 -35.27 -10.56
N GLN A 280 1.70 -35.79 -10.07
CA GLN A 280 1.22 -37.13 -10.37
C GLN A 280 -0.30 -37.17 -10.43
N TYR A 281 -0.85 -38.10 -11.22
CA TYR A 281 -2.27 -38.43 -11.25
C TYR A 281 -2.46 -39.84 -11.82
N LYS A 282 -3.66 -40.39 -11.67
CA LYS A 282 -4.04 -41.69 -12.26
C LYS A 282 -5.11 -41.50 -13.32
N GLY A 283 -4.90 -42.17 -14.45
CA GLY A 283 -5.91 -42.29 -15.50
C GLY A 283 -7.09 -43.18 -15.06
N PRO A 284 -8.12 -43.31 -15.92
CA PRO A 284 -9.27 -44.20 -15.68
C PRO A 284 -8.87 -45.67 -15.57
N ASP A 285 -7.80 -46.07 -16.24
CA ASP A 285 -7.19 -47.41 -16.18
C ASP A 285 -6.40 -47.67 -14.87
N GLY A 286 -6.34 -46.67 -13.99
CA GLY A 286 -5.59 -46.71 -12.74
C GLY A 286 -4.08 -46.52 -12.92
N LYS A 287 -3.59 -46.33 -14.15
CA LYS A 287 -2.16 -46.14 -14.42
C LYS A 287 -1.69 -44.81 -13.86
N LEU A 288 -0.61 -44.84 -13.09
CA LEU A 288 0.04 -43.65 -12.56
C LEU A 288 0.83 -42.94 -13.67
N VAL A 289 0.57 -41.64 -13.81
CA VAL A 289 1.42 -40.70 -14.52
C VAL A 289 2.16 -39.88 -13.45
N GLU A 290 3.48 -39.82 -13.56
CA GLU A 290 4.34 -39.02 -12.69
C GLU A 290 5.33 -38.27 -13.57
N GLU A 291 5.42 -36.96 -13.37
CA GLU A 291 6.23 -36.07 -14.19
C GLU A 291 6.97 -35.08 -13.31
N THR A 292 8.15 -34.66 -13.76
CA THR A 292 8.96 -33.64 -13.10
C THR A 292 9.37 -32.59 -14.10
N GLU A 293 9.21 -31.33 -13.74
CA GLU A 293 9.63 -30.19 -14.54
C GLU A 293 10.53 -29.28 -13.71
N THR A 294 11.52 -28.67 -14.38
CA THR A 294 12.39 -27.67 -13.77
C THR A 294 12.24 -26.35 -14.52
N LYS A 295 11.94 -25.28 -13.79
CA LYS A 295 11.92 -23.90 -14.29
C LYS A 295 13.05 -23.08 -13.68
N GLU A 296 13.43 -22.02 -14.36
CA GLU A 296 14.36 -21.02 -13.81
C GLU A 296 13.56 -19.89 -13.14
N LEU A 297 14.04 -19.44 -11.98
CA LEU A 297 13.58 -18.24 -11.28
C LEU A 297 14.76 -17.30 -11.09
N ILE A 298 14.51 -15.98 -11.06
CA ILE A 298 15.48 -15.01 -10.56
C ILE A 298 15.11 -14.64 -9.12
N LEU A 299 15.97 -14.99 -8.17
CA LEU A 299 15.91 -14.46 -6.82
C LEU A 299 16.55 -13.08 -6.79
N LEU A 300 15.79 -12.07 -6.40
CA LEU A 300 16.31 -10.73 -6.18
C LEU A 300 17.16 -10.69 -4.91
N SER A 301 18.08 -9.73 -4.83
CA SER A 301 18.82 -9.53 -3.59
C SER A 301 17.90 -9.12 -2.45
N ARG A 302 18.35 -9.28 -1.20
CA ARG A 302 17.56 -8.90 -0.01
C ARG A 302 17.16 -7.43 0.04
N ASN A 303 17.76 -6.60 -0.81
CA ASN A 303 17.54 -5.16 -0.88
C ASN A 303 16.81 -4.73 -2.16
N GLN A 304 16.54 -5.62 -3.11
CA GLN A 304 15.88 -5.28 -4.37
C GLN A 304 14.38 -5.55 -4.30
N VAL A 305 13.58 -4.52 -4.57
CA VAL A 305 12.11 -4.58 -4.50
C VAL A 305 11.45 -4.01 -5.73
N TYR A 306 10.24 -4.48 -6.01
CA TYR A 306 9.28 -3.85 -6.90
C TYR A 306 7.94 -3.73 -6.16
N TYR A 307 7.18 -2.68 -6.48
CA TYR A 307 5.98 -2.33 -5.73
C TYR A 307 4.68 -2.87 -6.34
N THR A 308 4.78 -3.60 -7.46
CA THR A 308 3.60 -4.21 -8.10
C THR A 308 3.86 -5.58 -8.71
N SER A 309 2.90 -6.49 -8.53
CA SER A 309 2.85 -7.76 -9.25
C SER A 309 2.28 -7.62 -10.67
N LEU A 310 1.60 -6.51 -10.98
CA LEU A 310 0.96 -6.27 -12.27
C LEU A 310 1.98 -5.97 -13.36
N LYS A 311 1.62 -6.26 -14.61
CA LYS A 311 2.39 -5.79 -15.77
C LYS A 311 2.21 -4.28 -15.91
N SER A 312 3.23 -3.60 -16.46
CA SER A 312 3.15 -2.16 -16.70
C SER A 312 1.93 -1.76 -17.54
N SER A 313 1.52 -2.58 -18.52
CA SER A 313 0.32 -2.37 -19.34
C SER A 313 -1.00 -2.54 -18.57
N GLU A 314 -0.98 -3.23 -17.43
CA GLU A 314 -2.15 -3.45 -16.58
C GLU A 314 -2.28 -2.32 -15.53
N CYS A 315 -1.21 -1.57 -15.27
CA CYS A 315 -1.23 -0.49 -14.28
C CYS A 315 -1.97 0.74 -14.81
N VAL A 316 -3.11 1.10 -14.20
CA VAL A 316 -3.96 2.22 -14.63
C VAL A 316 -3.69 3.48 -13.81
N ASP A 317 -3.33 3.33 -12.54
CA ASP A 317 -3.00 4.45 -11.64
C ASP A 317 -1.81 4.13 -10.72
N TRP A 318 -1.53 5.03 -9.77
CA TRP A 318 -0.44 4.85 -8.81
C TRP A 318 -0.68 3.67 -7.86
N ALA A 319 -1.93 3.47 -7.41
CA ALA A 319 -2.27 2.35 -6.53
C ALA A 319 -1.99 0.98 -7.18
N ASP A 320 -2.22 0.83 -8.49
CA ASP A 320 -1.80 -0.38 -9.22
C ASP A 320 -0.28 -0.57 -9.21
N ARG A 321 0.48 0.52 -9.31
CA ARG A 321 1.96 0.52 -9.31
C ARG A 321 2.54 0.30 -7.91
N ASP A 322 1.74 0.49 -6.87
CA ASP A 322 2.12 0.36 -5.44
C ASP A 322 1.35 -0.76 -4.72
N ASN A 323 0.71 -1.70 -5.43
CA ASN A 323 -0.18 -2.67 -4.80
C ASN A 323 0.51 -3.66 -3.84
N LEU A 324 1.84 -3.76 -3.87
CA LEU A 324 2.65 -4.50 -2.90
C LEU A 324 3.33 -3.59 -1.87
N GLY A 325 3.21 -2.26 -2.00
CA GLY A 325 4.00 -1.29 -1.24
C GLY A 325 3.85 -1.43 0.27
N ALA A 326 2.64 -1.72 0.76
CA ALA A 326 2.43 -1.96 2.19
C ALA A 326 3.20 -3.18 2.71
N VAL A 327 3.15 -4.32 2.00
CA VAL A 327 3.87 -5.55 2.39
C VAL A 327 5.38 -5.37 2.23
N VAL A 328 5.81 -4.71 1.16
CA VAL A 328 7.21 -4.38 0.93
C VAL A 328 7.74 -3.53 2.07
N LEU A 329 7.10 -2.40 2.37
CA LEU A 329 7.57 -1.47 3.39
C LEU A 329 7.58 -2.10 4.78
N SER A 330 6.54 -2.86 5.18
CA SER A 330 6.53 -3.52 6.48
C SER A 330 7.64 -4.57 6.59
N SER A 331 7.90 -5.35 5.54
CA SER A 331 8.98 -6.35 5.53
C SER A 331 10.41 -5.77 5.61
N PHE A 332 10.59 -4.45 5.55
CA PHE A 332 11.88 -3.81 5.82
C PHE A 332 11.98 -3.19 7.22
N VAL A 333 10.88 -3.10 7.97
CA VAL A 333 10.88 -2.56 9.35
C VAL A 333 11.38 -3.63 10.32
N THR A 334 12.69 -3.64 10.56
CA THR A 334 13.40 -4.69 11.32
C THR A 334 13.50 -4.35 12.81
N HIS A 335 12.38 -4.26 13.51
CA HIS A 335 12.39 -3.89 14.93
C HIS A 335 13.10 -4.91 15.83
N GLU A 336 13.08 -6.21 15.49
CA GLU A 336 13.76 -7.27 16.26
C GLU A 336 15.25 -7.44 15.90
N ASP A 337 15.77 -6.72 14.90
CA ASP A 337 17.19 -6.83 14.54
C ASP A 337 18.07 -6.33 15.71
N PRO A 338 19.10 -7.09 16.14
CA PRO A 338 19.91 -6.74 17.31
C PRO A 338 20.56 -5.36 17.24
N VAL A 339 20.92 -4.89 16.03
CA VAL A 339 21.49 -3.55 15.84
C VAL A 339 20.45 -2.47 16.11
N ILE A 340 19.22 -2.69 15.62
CA ILE A 340 18.10 -1.78 15.83
C ILE A 340 17.72 -1.75 17.31
N GLN A 341 17.63 -2.91 17.96
CA GLN A 341 17.38 -3.02 19.41
C GLN A 341 18.44 -2.29 20.24
N GLN A 342 19.73 -2.48 19.90
CA GLN A 342 20.82 -1.78 20.58
C GLN A 342 20.73 -0.25 20.40
N ALA A 343 20.43 0.21 19.18
CA ALA A 343 20.28 1.63 18.88
C ALA A 343 19.09 2.25 19.61
N ALA A 344 17.92 1.59 19.53
CA ALA A 344 16.70 2.01 20.20
C ALA A 344 16.90 2.09 21.74
N GLY A 345 17.58 1.11 22.34
CA GLY A 345 17.94 1.14 23.76
C GLY A 345 18.89 2.28 24.13
N ARG A 346 19.91 2.58 23.30
CA ARG A 346 20.81 3.73 23.52
C ARG A 346 20.04 5.05 23.42
N ILE A 347 19.12 5.19 22.47
CA ILE A 347 18.26 6.37 22.29
C ILE A 347 17.31 6.54 23.49
N ALA A 348 16.63 5.48 23.90
CA ALA A 348 15.70 5.51 25.04
C ALA A 348 16.42 5.91 26.34
N LYS A 349 17.62 5.37 26.58
CA LYS A 349 18.45 5.75 27.72
C LYS A 349 18.84 7.23 27.67
N TRP A 350 19.22 7.72 26.50
CA TRP A 350 19.60 9.12 26.31
C TRP A 350 18.41 10.08 26.45
N SER A 351 17.21 9.68 26.06
CA SER A 351 15.99 10.48 26.20
C SER A 351 15.39 10.45 27.61
N GLY A 352 16.11 9.92 28.61
CA GLY A 352 15.68 9.90 30.02
C GLY A 352 15.22 8.54 30.55
N GLY A 353 15.26 7.47 29.75
CA GLY A 353 14.99 6.10 30.20
C GLY A 353 13.53 5.76 30.50
N ALA A 354 12.60 6.64 30.12
CA ALA A 354 11.17 6.42 30.30
C ALA A 354 10.60 5.43 29.27
N ASN A 355 9.47 4.80 29.61
CA ASN A 355 8.72 3.95 28.70
C ASN A 355 8.16 4.79 27.53
N ALA A 356 8.78 4.70 26.35
CA ALA A 356 8.41 5.47 25.17
C ALA A 356 6.93 5.28 24.79
N ALA A 357 6.37 4.08 24.97
CA ALA A 357 4.97 3.77 24.68
C ALA A 357 4.02 4.05 25.86
N GLY A 358 4.50 4.68 26.94
CA GLY A 358 3.73 4.88 28.18
C GLY A 358 2.77 6.06 28.16
N SER A 359 3.02 7.08 27.31
CA SER A 359 2.12 8.22 27.09
C SER A 359 2.44 8.93 25.78
N ASP A 360 1.56 9.83 25.35
CA ASP A 360 1.81 10.68 24.18
C ASP A 360 3.11 11.51 24.32
N ASP A 361 3.36 12.11 25.48
CA ASP A 361 4.55 12.96 25.71
C ASP A 361 5.85 12.15 25.64
N GLU A 362 5.88 10.96 26.23
CA GLU A 362 7.06 10.09 26.17
C GLU A 362 7.32 9.55 24.76
N ALA A 363 6.26 9.26 24.01
CA ALA A 363 6.37 8.88 22.61
C ALA A 363 6.98 10.02 21.78
N ILE A 364 6.48 11.25 21.94
CA ILE A 364 6.98 12.43 21.23
C ILE A 364 8.44 12.72 21.58
N LYS A 365 8.83 12.60 22.86
CA LYS A 365 10.23 12.75 23.29
C LYS A 365 11.14 11.72 22.63
N PHE A 366 10.72 10.46 22.59
CA PHE A 366 11.49 9.41 21.92
C PHE A 366 11.59 9.66 20.42
N MET A 367 10.49 10.03 19.76
CA MET A 367 10.47 10.41 18.35
C MET A 367 11.43 11.56 18.02
N ALA A 368 11.46 12.61 18.85
CA ALA A 368 12.42 13.71 18.72
C ALA A 368 13.87 13.22 18.89
N ALA A 369 14.12 12.33 19.86
CA ALA A 369 15.43 11.74 20.09
C ALA A 369 15.91 10.89 18.89
N VAL A 370 15.01 10.11 18.27
CA VAL A 370 15.30 9.36 17.03
C VAL A 370 15.68 10.32 15.89
N TYR A 371 14.91 11.40 15.69
CA TYR A 371 15.20 12.38 14.64
C TYR A 371 16.58 13.03 14.82
N LEU A 372 16.91 13.44 16.05
CA LEU A 372 18.21 14.02 16.38
C LEU A 372 19.35 13.00 16.21
N PHE A 373 19.14 11.77 16.65
CA PHE A 373 20.08 10.67 16.45
C PHE A 373 20.37 10.44 14.97
N MET A 374 19.35 10.45 14.12
CA MET A 374 19.53 10.35 12.67
C MET A 374 20.28 11.57 12.11
N ALA A 375 19.95 12.79 12.55
CA ALA A 375 20.61 14.02 12.11
C ALA A 375 22.11 14.08 12.47
N GLU A 376 22.51 13.48 13.59
CA GLU A 376 23.92 13.39 14.00
C GLU A 376 24.72 12.38 13.15
N ASN A 377 24.07 11.32 12.65
CA ASN A 377 24.77 10.15 12.11
C ASN A 377 24.56 9.88 10.63
N ILE A 378 23.52 10.45 10.00
CA ILE A 378 23.01 9.98 8.72
C ILE A 378 22.86 11.15 7.75
N ALA A 379 23.34 10.96 6.52
CA ALA A 379 23.10 11.88 5.42
C ALA A 379 21.93 11.42 4.53
N TYR A 380 21.08 12.35 4.11
CA TYR A 380 20.10 12.08 3.06
C TYR A 380 20.77 11.90 1.70
N GLN A 381 20.40 10.85 0.98
CA GLN A 381 20.87 10.54 -0.37
C GLN A 381 19.71 10.54 -1.36
N THR A 382 19.95 11.10 -2.55
CA THR A 382 19.01 10.96 -3.67
C THR A 382 18.99 9.50 -4.15
N PRO A 383 17.81 8.89 -4.33
CA PRO A 383 17.73 7.50 -4.81
C PRO A 383 18.39 7.33 -6.19
N PRO A 384 19.24 6.32 -6.40
CA PRO A 384 19.70 5.96 -7.73
C PRO A 384 18.53 5.34 -8.51
N PHE A 385 18.07 6.01 -9.56
CA PHE A 385 16.99 5.51 -10.41
C PHE A 385 17.54 4.51 -11.43
N GLY A 386 17.12 3.25 -11.35
CA GLY A 386 17.33 2.24 -12.40
C GLY A 386 15.99 1.83 -13.01
N GLN A 387 15.80 2.07 -14.31
CA GLN A 387 14.68 1.50 -15.06
C GLN A 387 15.16 0.19 -15.69
N ASN A 388 14.39 -0.89 -15.49
CA ASN A 388 14.44 -2.06 -16.35
C ASN A 388 13.07 -2.17 -17.03
N GLU A 389 13.04 -2.57 -18.30
CA GLU A 389 12.01 -2.24 -19.31
C GLU A 389 10.55 -2.65 -19.02
N ALA A 390 10.24 -3.24 -17.85
CA ALA A 390 8.88 -3.60 -17.47
C ALA A 390 8.48 -3.34 -16.01
N LYS A 391 9.42 -3.10 -15.08
CA LYS A 391 9.15 -2.91 -13.63
C LYS A 391 10.19 -1.97 -12.99
N PHE A 392 9.72 -1.05 -12.13
CA PHE A 392 10.57 -0.19 -11.32
C PHE A 392 11.20 -1.03 -10.18
N ILE A 393 12.47 -1.41 -10.33
CA ILE A 393 13.23 -2.10 -9.29
C ILE A 393 14.00 -1.06 -8.50
N GLN A 394 13.73 -0.96 -7.20
CA GLN A 394 14.42 -0.07 -6.28
C GLN A 394 15.33 -0.87 -5.35
N HIS A 395 16.49 -0.29 -5.01
CA HIS A 395 17.31 -0.79 -3.90
C HIS A 395 16.88 -0.08 -2.61
N VAL A 396 16.42 -0.85 -1.62
CA VAL A 396 15.97 -0.39 -0.30
C VAL A 396 16.87 -0.98 0.77
N LYS A 397 17.34 -0.14 1.69
CA LYS A 397 18.21 -0.54 2.80
C LYS A 397 17.39 -0.90 4.02
N TYR A 398 17.81 -1.95 4.74
CA TYR A 398 17.33 -2.17 6.10
C TYR A 398 17.91 -1.11 7.04
N GLY A 399 17.24 -0.82 8.16
CA GLY A 399 17.68 0.23 9.08
C GLY A 399 19.13 0.08 9.54
N ARG A 400 19.59 -1.15 9.82
CA ARG A 400 20.98 -1.42 10.18
C ARG A 400 21.98 -1.09 9.07
N ASP A 401 21.59 -1.27 7.80
CA ASP A 401 22.43 -0.92 6.65
C ASP A 401 22.50 0.60 6.47
N VAL A 402 21.43 1.33 6.81
CA VAL A 402 21.45 2.80 6.86
C VAL A 402 22.43 3.29 7.93
N LEU A 403 22.40 2.69 9.13
CA LEU A 403 23.35 3.01 10.21
C LEU A 403 24.79 2.73 9.79
N LYS A 404 25.04 1.54 9.24
CA LYS A 404 26.38 1.17 8.75
C LYS A 404 26.90 2.12 7.68
N ASN A 405 26.06 2.45 6.70
CA ASN A 405 26.45 3.29 5.56
C ASN A 405 26.40 4.79 5.88
N LYS A 406 25.81 5.18 7.01
CA LYS A 406 25.57 6.57 7.43
C LYS A 406 24.81 7.39 6.40
N ALA A 407 23.96 6.74 5.60
CA ALA A 407 23.22 7.41 4.55
C ALA A 407 22.03 6.60 4.01
N GLY A 408 20.94 7.29 3.66
CA GLY A 408 19.70 6.69 3.18
C GLY A 408 18.85 7.64 2.34
N THR A 409 17.97 7.06 1.52
CA THR A 409 16.92 7.75 0.76
C THR A 409 15.66 7.93 1.62
N CYS A 410 14.60 8.58 1.11
CA CYS A 410 13.40 8.87 1.89
C CYS A 410 12.76 7.60 2.50
N ILE A 411 12.66 6.55 1.69
CA ILE A 411 12.18 5.23 2.13
C ILE A 411 13.09 4.58 3.18
N ASP A 412 14.42 4.63 2.99
CA ASP A 412 15.37 4.03 3.92
C ASP A 412 15.31 4.71 5.31
N LEU A 413 15.18 6.04 5.31
CA LEU A 413 15.05 6.83 6.53
C LEU A 413 13.71 6.57 7.23
N ALA A 414 12.62 6.45 6.48
CA ALA A 414 11.31 6.10 7.03
C ALA A 414 11.32 4.69 7.67
N ILE A 415 11.97 3.72 7.01
CA ILE A 415 12.17 2.36 7.52
C ILE A 415 12.99 2.36 8.80
N LEU A 416 14.14 3.05 8.83
CA LEU A 416 14.97 3.14 10.04
C LEU A 416 14.18 3.76 11.20
N TYR A 417 13.51 4.88 10.94
CA TYR A 417 12.72 5.58 11.94
C TYR A 417 11.61 4.69 12.51
N GLY A 418 10.85 4.03 11.62
CA GLY A 418 9.81 3.07 12.00
C GLY A 418 10.38 1.90 12.81
N SER A 419 11.53 1.36 12.41
CA SER A 419 12.18 0.22 13.09
C SER A 419 12.59 0.58 14.52
N LEU A 420 13.15 1.77 14.72
CA LEU A 420 13.54 2.26 16.05
C LEU A 420 12.32 2.54 16.94
N CYS A 421 11.22 3.04 16.38
CA CYS A 421 9.98 3.29 17.12
C CYS A 421 9.30 1.97 17.54
N GLU A 422 9.14 1.02 16.61
CA GLU A 422 8.53 -0.27 16.93
C GLU A 422 9.36 -1.08 17.93
N ALA A 423 10.70 -0.94 17.89
CA ALA A 423 11.60 -1.60 18.84
C ALA A 423 11.36 -1.21 20.31
N VAL A 424 10.76 -0.03 20.57
CA VAL A 424 10.38 0.43 21.91
C VAL A 424 8.87 0.33 22.17
N GLY A 425 8.14 -0.42 21.34
CA GLY A 425 6.71 -0.69 21.52
C GLY A 425 5.77 0.40 21.01
N LEU A 426 6.27 1.40 20.28
CA LEU A 426 5.40 2.35 19.57
C LEU A 426 4.79 1.69 18.33
N GLU A 427 3.68 2.25 17.84
CA GLU A 427 3.00 1.77 16.63
C GLU A 427 3.33 2.67 15.42
N PRO A 428 4.41 2.39 14.66
CA PRO A 428 4.75 3.21 13.51
C PRO A 428 3.80 2.99 12.34
N VAL A 429 3.66 4.05 11.57
CA VAL A 429 2.94 4.11 10.31
C VAL A 429 3.89 4.69 9.27
N LEU A 430 4.03 4.05 8.10
CA LEU A 430 4.79 4.66 7.00
C LEU A 430 3.80 5.19 5.97
N TYR A 431 3.87 6.49 5.68
CA TYR A 431 3.09 7.08 4.59
C TYR A 431 3.90 6.97 3.31
N ASN A 432 3.34 6.28 2.32
CA ASN A 432 3.91 6.16 0.99
C ASN A 432 3.05 6.96 0.00
N ILE A 433 3.66 7.88 -0.73
CA ILE A 433 3.01 8.72 -1.75
C ILE A 433 3.86 8.70 -3.03
N PRO A 434 3.35 9.13 -4.20
CA PRO A 434 4.17 9.23 -5.40
C PRO A 434 5.48 9.98 -5.17
N GLY A 435 6.59 9.26 -5.29
CA GLY A 435 7.94 9.81 -5.19
C GLY A 435 8.46 10.06 -3.78
N HIS A 436 7.69 9.77 -2.71
CA HIS A 436 8.13 10.07 -1.35
C HIS A 436 7.58 9.09 -0.30
N THR A 437 8.35 8.82 0.73
CA THR A 437 7.95 7.99 1.88
C THR A 437 8.42 8.65 3.15
N PHE A 438 7.56 8.76 4.16
CA PHE A 438 7.91 9.37 5.46
C PHE A 438 7.25 8.63 6.63
N PRO A 439 7.90 8.58 7.80
CA PRO A 439 7.38 7.88 8.97
C PRO A 439 6.38 8.72 9.75
N ALA A 440 5.56 8.02 10.52
CA ALA A 440 4.67 8.57 11.53
C ALA A 440 4.51 7.55 12.67
N VAL A 441 3.95 7.97 13.80
CA VAL A 441 3.63 7.09 14.93
C VAL A 441 2.22 7.38 15.40
N ARG A 442 1.45 6.32 15.68
CA ARG A 442 0.18 6.43 16.40
C ARG A 442 0.48 6.58 17.89
N LEU A 443 0.12 7.72 18.47
CA LEU A 443 0.42 8.04 19.86
C LEU A 443 -0.38 7.15 20.84
N PRO A 444 0.20 6.75 21.99
CA PRO A 444 -0.40 5.76 22.89
C PRO A 444 -1.78 6.12 23.44
N ASP A 445 -1.98 7.37 23.87
CA ASP A 445 -3.19 7.81 24.59
C ASP A 445 -4.22 8.39 23.62
N SER A 446 -3.83 9.43 22.87
CA SER A 446 -4.77 10.13 21.99
C SER A 446 -5.12 9.37 20.72
N LYS A 447 -4.32 8.36 20.36
CA LYS A 447 -4.38 7.62 19.09
C LYS A 447 -4.21 8.49 17.84
N LYS A 448 -3.81 9.76 18.01
CA LYS A 448 -3.44 10.67 16.92
C LYS A 448 -2.19 10.15 16.23
N VAL A 449 -2.08 10.39 14.93
CA VAL A 449 -0.89 10.03 14.16
C VAL A 449 -0.02 11.26 14.02
N LEU A 450 1.21 11.19 14.55
CA LEU A 450 2.21 12.24 14.41
C LEU A 450 3.23 11.85 13.34
N ALA A 451 3.23 12.59 12.22
CA ALA A 451 4.15 12.34 11.10
C ALA A 451 5.42 13.19 11.21
N VAL A 452 6.53 12.69 10.64
CA VAL A 452 7.85 13.35 10.70
C VAL A 452 8.51 13.32 9.33
N GLU A 453 8.91 14.48 8.81
CA GLU A 453 9.65 14.58 7.54
C GLU A 453 11.12 14.21 7.78
N ALA A 454 11.41 12.90 7.74
CA ALA A 454 12.73 12.37 8.06
C ALA A 454 13.83 12.81 7.08
N THR A 455 13.51 13.38 5.92
CA THR A 455 14.51 13.90 4.97
C THR A 455 15.05 15.29 5.34
N LEU A 456 14.42 15.97 6.31
CA LEU A 456 14.92 17.25 6.84
C LEU A 456 16.07 17.09 7.84
N ILE A 457 16.53 15.87 8.11
CA ILE A 457 17.70 15.63 8.95
C ILE A 457 18.90 16.48 8.50
N GLY A 458 19.50 17.19 9.47
CA GLY A 458 20.60 18.14 9.22
C GLY A 458 20.20 19.47 8.54
N ARG A 459 18.90 19.69 8.25
CA ARG A 459 18.39 20.90 7.58
C ARG A 459 17.27 21.62 8.35
N GLY A 460 16.60 20.95 9.27
CA GLY A 460 15.54 21.52 10.11
C GLY A 460 15.46 20.87 11.49
N SER A 461 14.76 21.53 12.41
CA SER A 461 14.43 20.99 13.74
C SER A 461 13.41 19.86 13.64
N PHE A 462 13.21 19.11 14.73
CA PHE A 462 12.15 18.11 14.79
C PHE A 462 10.76 18.75 14.57
N GLN A 463 10.53 19.95 15.10
CA GLN A 463 9.28 20.68 14.91
C GLN A 463 9.08 21.10 13.45
N ASP A 464 10.15 21.52 12.76
CA ASP A 464 10.09 21.80 11.31
C ASP A 464 9.73 20.53 10.53
N ALA A 465 10.30 19.38 10.94
CA ALA A 465 10.02 18.09 10.32
C ALA A 465 8.58 17.63 10.53
N VAL A 466 8.02 17.81 11.73
CA VAL A 466 6.60 17.52 12.02
C VAL A 466 5.69 18.41 11.18
N LYS A 467 5.90 19.73 11.20
CA LYS A 467 5.11 20.68 10.42
C LYS A 467 5.15 20.37 8.92
N THR A 468 6.33 20.07 8.38
CA THR A 468 6.49 19.74 6.95
C THR A 468 5.76 18.45 6.58
N ALA A 469 5.81 17.43 7.45
CA ALA A 469 5.08 16.19 7.24
C ALA A 469 3.57 16.40 7.31
N GLU A 470 3.06 17.20 8.24
CA GLU A 470 1.64 17.54 8.32
C GLU A 470 1.17 18.27 7.05
N GLU A 471 1.92 19.25 6.56
CA GLU A 471 1.62 19.95 5.31
C GLU A 471 1.60 18.99 4.11
N THR A 472 2.58 18.08 4.05
CA THR A 472 2.69 17.07 2.98
C THR A 472 1.53 16.09 3.03
N ASN A 473 1.21 15.57 4.22
CA ASN A 473 0.09 14.66 4.44
C ASN A 473 -1.25 15.36 4.11
N MET A 474 -1.45 16.60 4.54
CA MET A 474 -2.64 17.39 4.17
C MET A 474 -2.76 17.60 2.66
N LYS A 475 -1.65 17.87 1.96
CA LYS A 475 -1.65 17.98 0.49
C LYS A 475 -2.01 16.65 -0.17
N ALA A 476 -1.43 15.54 0.29
CA ALA A 476 -1.74 14.20 -0.22
C ALA A 476 -3.22 13.84 0.00
N MET A 477 -3.75 14.09 1.21
CA MET A 477 -5.16 13.89 1.53
C MET A 477 -6.10 14.75 0.68
N ARG A 478 -5.74 16.02 0.41
CA ARG A 478 -6.51 16.95 -0.44
C ARG A 478 -6.48 16.59 -1.93
N ALA A 479 -5.40 15.97 -2.41
CA ALA A 479 -5.31 15.46 -3.77
C ALA A 479 -6.28 14.27 -4.02
N GLY A 480 -6.93 13.78 -2.97
CA GLY A 480 -7.84 12.65 -2.99
C GLY A 480 -7.11 11.32 -2.89
N ASN A 481 -7.87 10.26 -2.60
CA ASN A 481 -7.43 8.89 -2.28
C ASN A 481 -6.75 8.12 -3.46
N LYS A 482 -6.06 8.81 -4.37
CA LYS A 482 -5.49 8.24 -5.61
C LYS A 482 -3.98 8.04 -5.57
N SER A 483 -3.32 8.48 -4.49
CA SER A 483 -1.87 8.67 -4.43
C SER A 483 -1.30 8.56 -3.01
N PHE A 484 -1.89 7.74 -2.12
CA PHE A 484 -1.25 7.46 -0.84
C PHE A 484 -1.59 6.06 -0.32
N THR A 485 -0.61 5.44 0.35
CA THR A 485 -0.74 4.18 1.08
C THR A 485 -0.33 4.44 2.53
N GLU A 486 -1.22 4.15 3.48
CA GLU A 486 -0.90 4.14 4.91
C GLU A 486 -0.45 2.72 5.32
N VAL A 487 0.84 2.56 5.60
CA VAL A 487 1.41 1.27 6.00
C VAL A 487 1.36 1.16 7.52
N MET A 488 0.32 0.48 8.03
CA MET A 488 0.17 0.16 9.45
C MET A 488 1.09 -1.00 9.83
N VAL A 489 2.36 -0.69 10.11
CA VAL A 489 3.45 -1.67 10.26
C VAL A 489 3.11 -2.78 11.25
N SER A 490 2.78 -2.45 12.50
CA SER A 490 2.54 -3.46 13.52
C SER A 490 1.30 -4.33 13.25
N LYS A 491 0.31 -3.81 12.52
CA LYS A 491 -0.85 -4.59 12.05
C LYS A 491 -0.44 -5.58 10.97
N LEU A 492 0.40 -5.15 10.03
CA LEU A 492 0.92 -6.01 8.96
C LEU A 492 1.88 -7.08 9.50
N HIS A 493 2.69 -6.75 10.49
CA HIS A 493 3.53 -7.72 11.22
C HIS A 493 2.67 -8.81 11.89
N LYS A 494 1.60 -8.42 12.60
CA LYS A 494 0.64 -9.38 13.18
C LYS A 494 -0.04 -10.26 12.13
N ALA A 495 -0.23 -9.74 10.91
CA ALA A 495 -0.76 -10.49 9.77
C ALA A 495 0.29 -11.39 9.07
N GLY A 496 1.58 -11.29 9.44
CA GLY A 496 2.67 -12.10 8.90
C GLY A 496 3.53 -11.43 7.83
N ALA A 497 3.34 -10.14 7.53
CA ALA A 497 4.20 -9.37 6.64
C ALA A 497 5.44 -8.83 7.37
N VAL A 498 6.14 -9.73 8.06
CA VAL A 498 7.29 -9.45 8.93
C VAL A 498 8.61 -9.40 8.15
N PRO A 499 9.64 -8.72 8.69
CA PRO A 499 10.95 -8.68 8.09
C PRO A 499 11.67 -10.03 8.14
N MET A 500 12.51 -10.30 7.15
CA MET A 500 13.39 -11.46 7.15
C MET A 500 14.46 -11.37 8.25
N ASP A 501 14.96 -12.52 8.71
CA ASP A 501 16.09 -12.52 9.63
C ASP A 501 17.36 -12.24 8.84
N LEU A 502 18.08 -11.20 9.24
CA LEU A 502 19.25 -10.74 8.52
C LEU A 502 20.53 -11.33 9.15
N PRO A 503 21.59 -11.60 8.37
CA PRO A 503 22.81 -12.21 8.90
C PRO A 503 23.41 -11.42 10.07
N ASN A 504 23.95 -12.13 11.05
CA ASN A 504 24.60 -11.51 12.20
C ASN A 504 25.81 -10.65 11.77
N VAL A 505 25.93 -9.45 12.34
CA VAL A 505 27.01 -8.49 12.03
C VAL A 505 28.12 -8.45 13.10
N GLY A 506 28.08 -9.37 14.07
CA GLY A 506 29.02 -9.46 15.19
C GLY A 506 28.66 -8.52 16.36
N GLU A 507 29.53 -8.49 17.36
CA GLU A 507 29.34 -7.68 18.58
C GLU A 507 29.63 -6.19 18.35
N ASP A 508 28.91 -5.33 19.07
CA ASP A 508 29.02 -3.86 19.10
C ASP A 508 29.17 -3.16 17.74
N PRO A 509 28.24 -3.44 16.79
CA PRO A 509 28.30 -2.86 15.45
C PRO A 509 28.20 -1.33 15.48
N LEU A 510 27.40 -0.75 16.37
CA LEU A 510 27.23 0.70 16.47
C LEU A 510 28.54 1.42 16.82
N GLU A 511 29.36 0.85 17.70
CA GLU A 511 30.65 1.44 18.08
C GLU A 511 31.67 1.30 16.97
N LYS A 512 31.75 0.12 16.35
CA LYS A 512 32.62 -0.14 15.20
C LYS A 512 32.29 0.76 14.00
N TRP A 513 31.01 1.08 13.80
CA TRP A 513 30.58 2.02 12.76
C TRP A 513 30.70 3.49 13.19
N GLY A 514 31.09 3.76 14.44
CA GLY A 514 31.24 5.12 14.95
C GLY A 514 29.92 5.88 14.97
N ILE A 515 28.83 5.22 15.39
CA ILE A 515 27.52 5.81 15.65
C ILE A 515 27.59 6.55 16.99
N LYS A 516 27.12 7.79 17.01
CA LYS A 516 27.19 8.71 18.15
C LYS A 516 25.80 9.04 18.66
N MET A 517 25.69 9.33 19.96
CA MET A 517 24.50 9.99 20.49
C MET A 517 24.60 11.51 20.27
N PRO A 518 23.49 12.20 19.96
CA PRO A 518 23.49 13.65 19.82
C PRO A 518 24.00 14.36 21.07
N ASN A 519 24.65 15.51 20.89
CA ASN A 519 25.11 16.33 22.00
C ASN A 519 23.90 16.89 22.80
N PRO A 520 23.76 16.59 24.11
CA PRO A 520 22.64 17.05 24.93
C PRO A 520 22.42 18.58 24.93
N LEU A 521 23.48 19.37 24.72
CA LEU A 521 23.40 20.85 24.71
C LEU A 521 22.76 21.42 23.44
N ALA A 522 22.82 20.70 22.30
CA ALA A 522 22.12 21.10 21.08
C ALA A 522 20.59 20.92 21.19
N VAL A 523 20.15 20.09 22.14
CA VAL A 523 18.76 19.69 22.39
C VAL A 523 18.02 20.70 23.26
N GLN A 524 18.69 21.33 24.24
CA GLN A 524 18.06 22.33 25.11
C GLN A 524 17.57 23.56 24.34
N ASN A 525 18.25 23.96 23.27
CA ASN A 525 17.80 25.05 22.39
C ASN A 525 16.63 24.66 21.47
N GLN A 526 16.39 23.37 21.24
CA GLN A 526 15.23 22.89 20.47
C GLN A 526 14.03 22.51 21.37
N ASN A 527 14.29 22.05 22.62
CA ASN A 527 13.27 21.71 23.60
C ASN A 527 12.68 22.93 24.34
N GLN A 528 13.40 24.06 24.43
CA GLN A 528 12.80 25.31 24.94
C GLN A 528 11.64 25.82 24.07
N ASN A 529 11.53 25.36 22.82
CA ASN A 529 10.35 25.60 21.97
C ASN A 529 9.28 24.49 22.06
N ALA A 530 9.56 23.35 22.70
CA ALA A 530 8.61 22.26 22.91
C ALA A 530 7.76 22.45 24.19
N ASP A 531 8.29 23.15 25.21
CA ASP A 531 7.57 23.49 26.44
C ASP A 531 6.41 24.51 26.24
N VAL A 532 6.25 25.04 25.02
CA VAL A 532 5.15 25.97 24.66
C VAL A 532 3.88 25.22 24.21
N VAL A 533 3.89 23.88 24.16
CA VAL A 533 2.66 23.07 23.93
C VAL A 533 1.94 22.77 25.26
N LYS A 534 2.04 23.67 26.24
CA LYS A 534 1.05 23.79 27.32
C LYS A 534 0.05 24.87 26.96
N ASN A 535 -1.20 24.46 26.97
CA ASN A 535 -2.37 25.26 26.61
C ASN A 535 -2.63 26.30 27.70
N ASP A 536 -1.86 27.38 27.73
CA ASP A 536 -2.12 28.53 28.58
C ASP A 536 -2.63 29.67 27.69
N GLY A 537 -3.94 29.91 27.76
CA GLY A 537 -4.67 30.89 26.97
C GLY A 537 -4.32 32.34 27.32
N ASN A 538 -3.11 32.79 26.98
CA ASN A 538 -2.79 34.21 26.91
C ASN A 538 -1.73 34.47 25.82
N PRO A 539 -1.96 35.41 24.88
CA PRO A 539 -1.10 35.55 23.70
C PRO A 539 0.26 36.17 24.06
N ALA A 540 1.33 35.46 23.71
CA ALA A 540 2.69 36.00 23.66
C ALA A 540 2.78 37.10 22.56
N PRO A 541 3.68 38.10 22.71
CA PRO A 541 3.69 39.29 21.87
C PRO A 541 4.06 38.94 20.42
N ARG A 542 3.20 39.37 19.48
CA ARG A 542 3.39 39.18 18.04
C ARG A 542 4.71 39.80 17.60
N ARG A 543 5.59 38.98 17.01
CA ARG A 543 6.68 39.45 16.16
C ARG A 543 6.05 40.30 15.05
N ALA A 544 6.61 41.48 14.79
CA ALA A 544 6.11 42.35 13.72
C ALA A 544 6.27 41.61 12.38
N VAL A 545 5.15 41.14 11.85
CA VAL A 545 5.09 40.50 10.53
C VAL A 545 5.41 41.58 9.50
N ASP A 546 6.36 41.31 8.59
CA ASP A 546 6.66 42.21 7.49
C ASP A 546 5.35 42.60 6.78
N PRO A 547 5.07 43.91 6.58
CA PRO A 547 3.75 44.37 6.15
C PRO A 547 3.33 43.85 4.77
N ILE A 548 4.26 43.26 4.02
CA ILE A 548 4.03 42.63 2.72
C ILE A 548 3.66 41.15 2.79
N VAL A 549 3.83 40.47 3.94
CA VAL A 549 3.41 39.06 4.09
C VAL A 549 1.90 38.97 3.91
N GLY A 550 1.44 38.14 2.99
CA GLY A 550 0.02 37.97 2.66
C GLY A 550 -0.21 37.58 1.21
N THR A 551 -1.49 37.40 0.86
CA THR A 551 -1.93 37.23 -0.52
C THR A 551 -2.44 38.56 -1.04
N TRP A 552 -1.94 38.97 -2.19
CA TRP A 552 -2.18 40.27 -2.79
C TRP A 552 -2.72 40.11 -4.19
N THR A 553 -3.68 40.93 -4.56
CA THR A 553 -4.29 40.91 -5.89
C THR A 553 -4.26 42.29 -6.52
N ALA A 554 -4.02 42.36 -7.82
CA ALA A 554 -4.12 43.61 -8.56
C ALA A 554 -4.80 43.38 -9.91
N VAL A 555 -5.54 44.39 -10.35
CA VAL A 555 -6.07 44.49 -11.71
C VAL A 555 -5.61 45.81 -12.28
N PHE A 556 -4.88 45.77 -13.39
CA PHE A 556 -4.35 46.97 -14.04
C PHE A 556 -4.21 46.75 -15.55
N ASN A 557 -4.01 47.83 -16.31
CA ASN A 557 -3.74 47.76 -17.74
C ASN A 557 -2.24 48.01 -17.97
N ALA A 558 -1.59 47.12 -18.72
CA ALA A 558 -0.20 47.28 -19.15
C ALA A 558 -0.10 47.07 -20.65
N ASN A 559 0.42 48.05 -21.40
CA ASN A 559 0.58 48.00 -22.85
C ASN A 559 -0.68 47.57 -23.63
N GLY A 560 -1.87 48.03 -23.19
CA GLY A 560 -3.16 47.70 -23.82
C GLY A 560 -3.77 46.36 -23.40
N LEU A 561 -3.09 45.57 -22.56
CA LEU A 561 -3.60 44.31 -22.01
C LEU A 561 -4.15 44.53 -20.58
N LYS A 562 -5.31 43.95 -20.31
CA LYS A 562 -5.83 43.83 -18.94
C LYS A 562 -5.08 42.71 -18.23
N VAL A 563 -4.42 43.05 -17.12
CA VAL A 563 -3.65 42.13 -16.29
C VAL A 563 -4.39 41.91 -14.98
N VAL A 564 -4.59 40.65 -14.61
CA VAL A 564 -5.06 40.23 -13.28
C VAL A 564 -3.95 39.42 -12.64
N GLY A 565 -3.40 39.94 -11.55
CA GLY A 565 -2.28 39.35 -10.83
C GLY A 565 -2.64 38.91 -9.43
N VAL A 566 -2.10 37.77 -9.00
CA VAL A 566 -2.07 37.34 -7.60
C VAL A 566 -0.61 37.13 -7.21
N ALA A 567 -0.18 37.72 -6.09
CA ALA A 567 1.14 37.55 -5.52
C ALA A 567 1.02 37.15 -4.04
N MET A 568 1.68 36.09 -3.64
CA MET A 568 1.71 35.58 -2.28
C MET A 568 3.13 35.69 -1.73
N PHE A 569 3.28 36.46 -0.67
CA PHE A 569 4.53 36.58 0.09
C PHE A 569 4.32 35.87 1.43
N LYS A 570 4.95 34.71 1.61
CA LYS A 570 4.81 33.89 2.81
C LYS A 570 5.83 34.30 3.87
N GLU A 571 5.44 34.16 5.13
CA GLU A 571 6.37 34.26 6.25
C GLU A 571 7.50 33.23 6.06
N GLY A 572 8.76 33.65 6.26
CA GLY A 572 9.93 32.84 5.94
C GLY A 572 10.49 33.02 4.52
N GLY A 573 9.93 33.94 3.71
CA GLY A 573 10.58 34.42 2.48
C GLY A 573 10.23 33.66 1.20
N ALA A 574 9.20 32.80 1.18
CA ALA A 574 8.73 32.14 -0.04
C ALA A 574 7.74 33.00 -0.85
N PHE A 575 7.87 33.00 -2.17
CA PHE A 575 7.07 33.78 -3.13
C PHE A 575 6.32 32.85 -4.10
N GLU A 576 5.06 33.17 -4.37
CA GLU A 576 4.28 32.58 -5.47
C GLU A 576 3.52 33.69 -6.19
N GLY A 577 3.59 33.72 -7.53
CA GLY A 577 2.93 34.72 -8.35
C GLY A 577 2.21 34.10 -9.54
N ALA A 578 1.04 34.61 -9.88
CA ALA A 578 0.31 34.25 -11.09
C ALA A 578 -0.32 35.47 -11.76
N TRP A 579 -0.21 35.56 -13.08
CA TRP A 579 -0.66 36.67 -13.90
C TRP A 579 -1.50 36.16 -15.06
N VAL A 580 -2.66 36.76 -15.26
CA VAL A 580 -3.52 36.52 -16.42
C VAL A 580 -3.54 37.80 -17.25
N PHE A 581 -3.09 37.70 -18.50
CA PHE A 581 -3.09 38.78 -19.48
C PHE A 581 -4.23 38.55 -20.47
N GLY A 582 -5.06 39.56 -20.74
CA GLY A 582 -6.14 39.48 -21.72
C GLY A 582 -6.30 40.77 -22.54
N ASP A 583 -6.57 40.60 -23.84
CA ASP A 583 -6.84 41.67 -24.82
C ASP A 583 -8.34 41.77 -25.19
N GLY A 584 -9.19 40.97 -24.55
CA GLY A 584 -10.63 40.88 -24.86
C GLY A 584 -11.00 39.75 -25.84
N VAL A 585 -10.02 39.13 -26.52
CA VAL A 585 -10.23 38.04 -27.50
C VAL A 585 -9.52 36.75 -27.08
N GLY A 586 -8.38 36.84 -26.39
CA GLY A 586 -7.61 35.71 -25.86
C GLY A 586 -7.10 35.93 -24.43
N ARG A 587 -6.64 34.85 -23.77
CA ARG A 587 -6.01 34.89 -22.43
C ARG A 587 -4.69 34.14 -22.42
N ARG A 588 -3.66 34.76 -21.84
CA ARG A 588 -2.38 34.11 -21.54
C ARG A 588 -2.17 34.08 -20.03
N VAL A 589 -1.78 32.92 -19.49
CA VAL A 589 -1.47 32.73 -18.07
C VAL A 589 0.03 32.54 -17.91
N SER A 590 0.62 33.19 -16.91
CA SER A 590 2.01 33.00 -16.49
C SER A 590 2.05 32.88 -14.98
N SER A 591 2.85 31.97 -14.45
CA SER A 591 3.05 31.80 -13.01
C SER A 591 4.53 31.63 -12.70
N ASP A 592 4.92 31.99 -11.49
CA ASP A 592 6.27 31.83 -11.00
C ASP A 592 6.29 31.54 -9.49
N THR A 593 7.34 30.85 -9.05
CA THR A 593 7.61 30.55 -7.64
C THR A 593 9.01 31.02 -7.29
N GLY A 594 9.35 31.17 -6.02
CA GLY A 594 10.71 31.48 -5.63
C GLY A 594 10.84 32.06 -4.22
N SER A 595 11.77 32.98 -4.03
CA SER A 595 12.01 33.63 -2.73
C SER A 595 11.86 35.15 -2.80
N TRP A 596 11.62 35.77 -1.66
CA TRP A 596 11.57 37.22 -1.53
C TRP A 596 12.26 37.71 -0.24
N SER A 597 12.68 38.97 -0.27
CA SER A 597 13.25 39.67 0.89
C SER A 597 12.99 41.17 0.77
N VAL A 598 12.85 41.86 1.90
CA VAL A 598 12.70 43.32 1.95
C VAL A 598 13.94 43.97 2.55
N ASN A 599 14.40 45.07 1.94
CA ASN A 599 15.40 45.95 2.51
C ASN A 599 14.95 47.41 2.33
N GLY A 600 14.49 48.04 3.42
CA GLY A 600 13.83 49.34 3.37
C GLY A 600 12.56 49.29 2.51
N ASN A 601 12.45 50.19 1.53
CA ASN A 601 11.30 50.22 0.60
C ASN A 601 11.53 49.39 -0.67
N ASN A 602 12.53 48.51 -0.68
CA ASN A 602 12.83 47.65 -1.81
C ASN A 602 12.46 46.21 -1.49
N LEU A 603 11.58 45.65 -2.31
CA LEU A 603 11.24 44.24 -2.35
C LEU A 603 12.08 43.57 -3.44
N THR A 604 12.88 42.58 -3.04
CA THR A 604 13.59 41.70 -3.98
C THR A 604 12.81 40.40 -4.09
N ILE A 605 12.46 40.03 -5.32
CA ILE A 605 11.83 38.75 -5.68
C ILE A 605 12.83 37.98 -6.55
N LYS A 606 13.12 36.74 -6.18
CA LYS A 606 13.94 35.81 -6.96
C LYS A 606 13.02 34.70 -7.45
N GLY A 607 12.49 34.85 -8.65
CA GLY A 607 11.62 33.86 -9.29
C GLY A 607 12.43 32.76 -9.98
N ASP A 608 11.92 31.53 -9.93
CA ASP A 608 12.52 30.35 -10.54
C ASP A 608 12.52 30.46 -12.08
N ASN A 609 11.52 31.15 -12.65
CA ASN A 609 11.39 31.36 -14.10
C ASN A 609 11.69 32.81 -14.53
N SER A 610 11.39 33.82 -13.70
CA SER A 610 11.56 35.24 -14.05
C SER A 610 12.90 35.86 -13.60
N GLY A 611 13.73 35.12 -12.85
CA GLY A 611 15.01 35.61 -12.34
C GLY A 611 14.85 36.59 -11.16
N THR A 612 15.88 37.40 -10.90
CA THR A 612 15.87 38.34 -9.77
C THR A 612 15.36 39.71 -10.20
N VAL A 613 14.39 40.20 -9.45
CA VAL A 613 13.64 41.42 -9.72
C VAL A 613 13.57 42.25 -8.44
N VAL A 614 13.90 43.55 -8.53
CA VAL A 614 13.78 44.48 -7.40
C VAL A 614 12.70 45.51 -7.71
N ARG A 615 11.79 45.71 -6.75
CA ARG A 615 10.63 46.60 -6.85
C ARG A 615 10.61 47.55 -5.68
N ARG A 616 10.42 48.84 -5.96
CA ARG A 616 10.12 49.80 -4.90
C ARG A 616 8.66 49.63 -4.50
N PHE A 617 8.37 49.59 -3.20
CA PHE A 617 7.01 49.45 -2.70
C PHE A 617 6.73 50.38 -1.51
N GLU A 618 5.44 50.63 -1.28
CA GLU A 618 4.90 51.29 -0.10
C GLU A 618 3.71 50.48 0.39
N ALA A 619 3.80 49.93 1.61
CA ALA A 619 2.76 49.13 2.23
C ALA A 619 2.00 49.96 3.28
N LYS A 620 0.66 50.02 3.17
CA LYS A 620 -0.22 50.69 4.13
C LYS A 620 -1.50 49.88 4.32
N GLY A 621 -1.58 49.15 5.44
CA GLY A 621 -2.74 48.31 5.78
C GLY A 621 -2.95 47.18 4.77
N ASP A 622 -4.13 47.17 4.14
CA ASP A 622 -4.53 46.18 3.13
C ASP A 622 -4.13 46.57 1.69
N GLU A 623 -3.27 47.57 1.52
CA GLU A 623 -2.76 48.00 0.21
C GLU A 623 -1.23 48.02 0.14
N VAL A 624 -0.69 47.55 -0.98
CA VAL A 624 0.73 47.67 -1.35
C VAL A 624 0.82 48.34 -2.71
N LYS A 625 1.41 49.54 -2.77
CA LYS A 625 1.76 50.20 -4.03
C LYS A 625 3.13 49.72 -4.46
N MET A 626 3.26 49.24 -5.69
CA MET A 626 4.50 48.70 -6.24
C MET A 626 4.81 49.31 -7.60
N GLU A 627 6.06 49.73 -7.78
CA GLU A 627 6.55 50.29 -9.05
C GLU A 627 6.94 49.16 -10.02
N LEU A 628 6.22 49.02 -11.12
CA LEU A 628 6.53 48.11 -12.23
C LEU A 628 7.26 48.90 -13.32
N LYS A 629 8.58 49.04 -13.16
CA LYS A 629 9.44 49.88 -14.02
C LYS A 629 9.38 49.50 -15.50
N GLU A 630 9.27 48.22 -15.79
CA GLU A 630 9.15 47.66 -17.14
C GLU A 630 7.90 48.13 -17.89
N PHE A 631 6.88 48.62 -17.17
CA PHE A 631 5.65 49.15 -17.74
C PHE A 631 5.49 50.66 -17.50
N GLY A 632 6.38 51.29 -16.73
CA GLY A 632 6.25 52.69 -16.31
C GLY A 632 5.02 52.93 -15.41
N LEU A 633 4.59 51.93 -14.65
CA LEU A 633 3.35 51.96 -13.85
C LEU A 633 3.63 51.85 -12.35
N VAL A 634 2.78 52.48 -11.55
CA VAL A 634 2.64 52.15 -10.11
C VAL A 634 1.31 51.44 -9.94
N VAL A 635 1.37 50.19 -9.50
CA VAL A 635 0.19 49.33 -9.34
C VAL A 635 -0.12 49.19 -7.86
N THR A 636 -1.40 49.35 -7.50
CA THR A 636 -1.88 49.10 -6.13
C THR A 636 -2.40 47.67 -6.05
N PHE A 637 -1.78 46.89 -5.18
CA PHE A 637 -2.21 45.54 -4.84
C PHE A 637 -3.04 45.60 -3.56
N THR A 638 -4.18 44.91 -3.55
CA THR A 638 -5.06 44.79 -2.40
C THR A 638 -4.91 43.43 -1.76
N ARG A 639 -4.91 43.39 -0.43
CA ARG A 639 -4.81 42.15 0.34
C ARG A 639 -6.09 41.35 0.18
N LYS A 640 -5.97 40.09 -0.22
CA LYS A 640 -7.07 39.13 -0.22
C LYS A 640 -7.27 38.65 1.22
N LYS A 641 -8.42 39.01 1.81
CA LYS A 641 -8.81 38.60 3.17
C LYS A 641 -9.12 37.12 3.26
#